data_AF-A0A1Q2HXH1-F1
#
_entry.id   AF-A0A1Q2HXH1-F1
#
_cell.length_a   1.000
_cell.length_b   1.000
_cell.length_c   1.000
_cell.angle_alpha   90.00
_cell.angle_beta   90.00
_cell.angle_gamma   90.00
#
_symmetry.space_group_name_H-M   'P 1'
#
loop_
_entity.id
_entity.type
_entity.pdbx_description
1 polymer ?
#
loop_
_entity_poly.entity_id
_entity_poly.type
_entity_poly.pdbx_seq_one_letter_code
_entity_poly.pdbx_strand_id
1 'polypeptide(L)'
;MMRTHESSLTKRIAAAAAAAAVLFTATPAIAAPQTTTVAATTEQTWTVTDETGNTIDAEPAVTVTETKTAENAPTQAKPAQNAPATTSAKPKQLTEPELAEDITFTHVGTTADGKEEYELEATVNLPADEVTGQVLPLNAISLMRTEGTLNLDSVENATIDGAELNKDAVEVFTYPDIPTEDDEALIPDEVTGDVITLDIADENMGRTATVTATIYANERASRNIEWDLYNGVLPLTLNNIEVEGGAPIAPNGPVPADRARVVVQVAGDKLLSGTNGATRASGPNGERLERVFQNTPGEGAVLRLYAPLNDKKFGMSETATAWEQGARGENARPINQPWATCTADANGECVFEIPRGNGADIYDYYWVVMEQASPGYKVQDWVRLGVSGDTDTGRARILRHAYPTPLLKGGQIYYSGAKYKRISFNRDGYGSDWGDFDSASFMYEETTGQYQGAFGGHVPYRSSLGSFTQVRENPAMPETCGLKAALIVDTSGSMGTSMDVMRDVVGSVIDGLAETSTELGLYSFSTTSPGDARNLPNLDPKPTYTPEGRAALKSWKNNLTTRRSSGATNWEDGLEQVAEYNAKNPNSPYDVVYFITDGNPTVYNNPAGSPGQGNSGAESEMRELEAAIAMSNTVKSQGSRMVAVGIPAKWPTFWGTPIPSKRLSNLEISELNLQAVSGGQGGVDERSLRSKDFVFFTEQDVFKQALLNSLNLPCQVTVERRFYEGDDENVVPNFDNTRGTNVETNANKWEFTADMTPTSGTEEQQSKVPDSVNKLGDNNQAGFPLNRTTGYTQIDIKEPAGKIPSGWIRMDAGPNGERAQCSTKAGKPVTTTALESEKTNDFRLKDVPVNGGIHCVVYYRIPSEPPQPGTFKFKLNKVDAQDNTIGLEGAEFKLEGLDESNAGEHAPSSVENAGIGEFNWTELKTGRYKLSETKAADGGYILLAQPVFFRVVRDGNATKLYVLENESDQTGIELTEENKAEIVTFPIVGLDQSGADNETTITMKLANTKVGELPKTGGTGVLVQVMISLLIMTAGAAAARTMRRAA
;
A
#
# COMPACT_ATOMS: atom_id res chain seq x y z
N MET A 1 -60.65 -11.38 21.55
CA MET A 1 -61.10 -11.64 22.93
C MET A 1 -59.96 -11.33 23.89
N MET A 2 -60.31 -10.91 25.11
CA MET A 2 -59.69 -11.20 26.42
C MET A 2 -58.16 -11.44 26.53
N ARG A 3 -57.39 -10.63 27.29
CA ARG A 3 -57.38 -10.43 28.77
C ARG A 3 -56.71 -11.63 29.51
N THR A 4 -55.80 -11.48 30.50
CA THR A 4 -55.37 -10.26 31.26
C THR A 4 -54.11 -10.45 32.13
N HIS A 5 -53.50 -9.31 32.53
CA HIS A 5 -52.83 -8.97 33.81
C HIS A 5 -51.63 -9.80 34.36
N GLU A 6 -50.56 -9.04 34.68
CA GLU A 6 -49.78 -9.06 35.95
C GLU A 6 -48.90 -10.30 36.28
N SER A 7 -47.88 -10.24 37.15
CA SER A 7 -47.33 -9.19 38.05
C SER A 7 -45.84 -9.52 38.34
N SER A 8 -44.97 -8.68 38.90
CA SER A 8 -44.86 -7.22 39.10
C SER A 8 -43.56 -6.91 39.89
N LEU A 9 -43.10 -5.64 39.91
CA LEU A 9 -42.41 -4.93 41.02
C LEU A 9 -41.16 -5.57 41.69
N THR A 10 -40.04 -4.88 42.01
CA THR A 10 -39.63 -3.47 42.19
C THR A 10 -38.08 -3.41 42.07
N LYS A 11 -37.25 -2.34 42.22
CA LYS A 11 -37.27 -0.88 42.58
C LYS A 11 -35.86 -0.33 42.14
N ARG A 12 -35.49 0.96 42.12
CA ARG A 12 -36.02 2.28 42.53
C ARG A 12 -35.82 3.25 41.33
N ILE A 13 -36.83 4.02 40.88
CA ILE A 13 -37.12 5.45 41.22
C ILE A 13 -35.94 6.37 40.78
N ALA A 14 -36.01 7.21 39.74
CA ALA A 14 -36.95 8.31 39.38
C ALA A 14 -36.79 9.57 40.29
N ALA A 15 -37.10 10.83 39.92
CA ALA A 15 -37.78 11.49 38.79
C ALA A 15 -37.05 12.84 38.51
N ALA A 16 -37.03 13.52 37.36
CA ALA A 16 -37.97 13.78 36.24
C ALA A 16 -38.89 15.03 36.39
N ALA A 17 -38.93 15.82 35.31
CA ALA A 17 -39.98 16.76 34.84
C ALA A 17 -40.04 18.24 35.29
N ALA A 18 -40.68 19.02 34.40
CA ALA A 18 -41.24 20.38 34.53
C ALA A 18 -40.30 21.60 34.47
N ALA A 19 -40.67 22.77 33.90
CA ALA A 19 -41.74 23.10 32.94
C ALA A 19 -41.61 24.56 32.42
N ALA A 20 -42.51 24.94 31.50
CA ALA A 20 -43.00 26.29 31.22
C ALA A 20 -42.14 27.27 30.40
N ALA A 21 -42.67 27.57 29.21
CA ALA A 21 -42.32 28.67 28.34
C ALA A 21 -42.61 30.07 28.93
N VAL A 22 -42.05 31.11 28.31
CA VAL A 22 -42.67 32.44 28.14
C VAL A 22 -42.23 33.03 26.79
N LEU A 23 -43.09 33.85 26.17
CA LEU A 23 -42.83 34.53 24.90
C LEU A 23 -41.95 35.78 25.13
N PHE A 24 -41.23 36.21 24.09
CA PHE A 24 -41.28 37.63 23.69
C PHE A 24 -41.07 37.81 22.18
N THR A 25 -41.82 38.74 21.59
CA THR A 25 -41.85 39.05 20.16
C THR A 25 -41.28 40.45 19.90
N ALA A 26 -40.30 40.60 19.00
CA ALA A 26 -39.80 41.91 18.57
C ALA A 26 -39.16 41.92 17.16
N THR A 27 -40.00 41.85 16.14
CA THR A 27 -39.77 42.52 14.84
C THR A 27 -40.85 43.61 14.68
N PRO A 28 -40.70 44.68 13.86
CA PRO A 28 -39.73 44.84 12.78
C PRO A 28 -39.02 46.22 12.71
N ALA A 29 -38.10 46.35 11.76
CA ALA A 29 -37.87 47.60 11.03
C ALA A 29 -37.48 47.27 9.58
N ILE A 30 -38.25 47.76 8.59
CA ILE A 30 -38.00 47.54 7.17
C ILE A 30 -37.61 48.88 6.54
N ALA A 31 -36.43 48.93 5.91
CA ALA A 31 -36.07 50.00 4.97
C ALA A 31 -35.02 49.50 3.96
N ALA A 32 -35.44 49.39 2.70
CA ALA A 32 -34.61 49.22 1.51
C ALA A 32 -35.27 50.05 0.39
N PRO A 33 -34.66 50.23 -0.80
CA PRO A 33 -33.30 49.87 -1.22
C PRO A 33 -32.52 51.11 -1.74
N GLN A 34 -31.31 50.93 -2.26
CA GLN A 34 -31.02 51.28 -3.67
C GLN A 34 -29.72 50.66 -4.18
N THR A 35 -29.63 50.58 -5.51
CA THR A 35 -28.56 49.93 -6.29
C THR A 35 -27.56 50.93 -6.85
N THR A 36 -26.27 50.59 -6.85
CA THR A 36 -25.38 50.93 -7.98
C THR A 36 -24.20 49.98 -8.03
N THR A 37 -23.80 49.60 -9.24
CA THR A 37 -22.56 48.87 -9.52
C THR A 37 -21.44 49.84 -9.83
N VAL A 38 -20.20 49.44 -9.51
CA VAL A 38 -18.98 49.59 -10.33
C VAL A 38 -17.85 48.85 -9.60
N ALA A 39 -16.90 48.27 -10.35
CA ALA A 39 -15.77 47.54 -9.79
C ALA A 39 -14.53 48.44 -9.65
N ALA A 40 -13.69 48.14 -8.65
CA ALA A 40 -12.28 48.50 -8.63
C ALA A 40 -11.53 47.48 -7.74
N THR A 41 -10.43 46.93 -8.25
CA THR A 41 -9.43 46.22 -7.44
C THR A 41 -8.52 47.22 -6.73
N THR A 42 -7.96 46.83 -5.59
CA THR A 42 -6.85 47.53 -4.93
C THR A 42 -5.79 46.50 -4.57
N GLU A 43 -4.56 46.74 -5.02
CA GLU A 43 -3.44 45.81 -4.92
C GLU A 43 -2.76 45.87 -3.54
N GLN A 44 -2.01 44.82 -3.20
CA GLN A 44 -1.10 44.81 -2.05
C GLN A 44 0.32 45.13 -2.52
N THR A 45 0.92 46.20 -2.00
CA THR A 45 2.34 46.47 -2.18
C THR A 45 3.18 45.69 -1.16
N TRP A 46 4.35 45.23 -1.58
CA TRP A 46 5.34 44.56 -0.73
C TRP A 46 6.57 45.46 -0.57
N THR A 47 7.07 45.55 0.66
CA THR A 47 8.28 46.30 1.00
C THR A 47 9.37 45.35 1.49
N VAL A 48 10.61 45.64 1.15
CA VAL A 48 11.79 44.93 1.65
C VAL A 48 12.75 45.95 2.24
N THR A 49 13.41 45.57 3.34
CA THR A 49 14.38 46.40 4.07
C THR A 49 15.77 45.81 3.85
N ASP A 50 16.75 46.65 3.51
CA ASP A 50 18.13 46.23 3.30
C ASP A 50 18.92 45.99 4.60
N GLU A 51 20.11 45.43 4.48
CA GLU A 51 21.03 45.12 5.59
C GLU A 51 21.53 46.36 6.36
N THR A 52 21.22 47.58 5.91
CA THR A 52 21.48 48.84 6.63
C THR A 52 20.25 49.42 7.32
N GLY A 53 19.08 48.78 7.16
CA GLY A 53 17.84 49.17 7.83
C GLY A 53 16.97 50.17 7.05
N ASN A 54 17.22 50.38 5.75
CA ASN A 54 16.39 51.24 4.91
C ASN A 54 15.39 50.40 4.08
N THR A 55 14.16 50.88 3.96
CA THR A 55 13.08 50.23 3.21
C THR A 55 12.84 50.96 1.90
N ILE A 56 12.70 50.21 0.80
CA ILE A 56 12.38 50.74 -0.53
C ILE A 56 11.34 49.85 -1.23
N ASP A 57 10.41 50.49 -1.96
CA ASP A 57 9.42 49.82 -2.81
C ASP A 57 10.06 49.37 -4.13
N ALA A 58 9.70 48.19 -4.63
CA ALA A 58 10.20 47.63 -5.89
C ALA A 58 9.05 47.11 -6.77
N GLU A 59 8.94 47.63 -7.99
CA GLU A 59 7.94 47.18 -8.99
C GLU A 59 8.45 45.95 -9.78
N PRO A 60 7.57 44.99 -10.13
CA PRO A 60 7.94 43.84 -10.95
C PRO A 60 7.97 44.17 -12.45
N ALA A 61 9.15 44.08 -13.07
CA ALA A 61 9.30 44.25 -14.52
C ALA A 61 9.17 42.92 -15.28
N VAL A 62 8.36 42.89 -16.34
CA VAL A 62 8.19 41.73 -17.24
C VAL A 62 8.24 42.20 -18.70
N THR A 63 9.15 41.67 -19.53
CA THR A 63 8.91 41.36 -20.97
C THR A 63 10.07 40.65 -21.69
N VAL A 64 9.84 39.40 -22.10
CA VAL A 64 10.01 38.75 -23.43
C VAL A 64 11.09 39.23 -24.45
N THR A 65 11.60 38.25 -25.24
CA THR A 65 11.99 38.25 -26.70
C THR A 65 13.47 38.08 -27.13
N GLU A 66 13.83 36.83 -27.48
CA GLU A 66 14.58 36.30 -28.65
C GLU A 66 15.95 36.84 -29.20
N THR A 67 16.81 35.86 -29.55
CA THR A 67 17.69 35.71 -30.75
C THR A 67 19.15 36.26 -30.87
N LYS A 68 20.10 35.29 -30.79
CA LYS A 68 21.11 34.85 -31.81
C LYS A 68 22.48 35.56 -32.05
N THR A 69 23.53 34.71 -32.08
CA THR A 69 24.80 34.75 -32.87
C THR A 69 25.86 35.85 -32.57
N ALA A 70 27.19 35.63 -32.71
CA ALA A 70 28.00 34.45 -33.08
C ALA A 70 29.49 34.57 -32.64
N GLU A 71 30.23 33.44 -32.69
CA GLU A 71 31.69 33.25 -32.91
C GLU A 71 32.74 34.08 -32.15
N ASN A 72 33.72 33.39 -31.53
CA ASN A 72 35.12 33.30 -32.05
C ASN A 72 35.99 32.30 -31.23
N ALA A 73 36.93 31.64 -31.93
CA ALA A 73 38.04 30.82 -31.37
C ALA A 73 39.38 31.62 -31.53
N PRO A 74 40.65 31.12 -31.35
CA PRO A 74 41.10 29.72 -31.21
C PRO A 74 42.37 29.40 -30.34
N THR A 75 42.71 28.10 -30.29
CA THR A 75 44.06 27.45 -30.17
C THR A 75 44.97 27.54 -28.91
N GLN A 76 45.27 26.35 -28.36
CA GLN A 76 46.61 25.74 -28.02
C GLN A 76 47.65 26.58 -27.22
N ALA A 77 48.30 26.10 -26.15
CA ALA A 77 49.06 24.84 -26.03
C ALA A 77 49.55 24.57 -24.58
N LYS A 78 49.99 23.33 -24.27
CA LYS A 78 50.52 22.87 -22.96
C LYS A 78 52.05 22.66 -23.02
N PRO A 79 52.78 22.90 -21.93
CA PRO A 79 53.73 21.89 -21.43
C PRO A 79 53.56 21.64 -19.92
N ALA A 80 54.28 20.66 -19.36
CA ALA A 80 53.91 20.00 -18.10
C ALA A 80 55.05 19.88 -17.05
N GLN A 81 54.67 19.33 -15.88
CA GLN A 81 55.52 18.77 -14.81
C GLN A 81 56.34 19.75 -13.94
N ASN A 82 55.93 19.91 -12.68
CA ASN A 82 56.49 19.10 -11.58
C ASN A 82 55.61 19.18 -10.31
N ALA A 83 55.67 18.15 -9.48
CA ALA A 83 54.96 17.98 -8.20
C ALA A 83 55.98 17.74 -7.06
N PRO A 84 55.59 17.59 -5.78
CA PRO A 84 54.27 17.77 -5.18
C PRO A 84 54.23 18.83 -4.04
N ALA A 85 53.03 19.25 -3.64
CA ALA A 85 52.81 19.98 -2.39
C ALA A 85 51.49 19.54 -1.75
N THR A 86 51.55 18.97 -0.54
CA THR A 86 50.37 18.56 0.21
C THR A 86 49.64 19.76 0.80
N THR A 87 48.47 20.06 0.26
CA THR A 87 47.46 20.92 0.91
C THR A 87 46.29 20.05 1.35
N SER A 88 45.95 20.06 2.63
CA SER A 88 44.71 19.44 3.11
C SER A 88 43.52 20.18 2.50
N ALA A 89 42.92 19.59 1.46
CA ALA A 89 41.64 20.05 0.96
C ALA A 89 40.59 19.85 2.05
N LYS A 90 39.65 20.81 2.16
CA LYS A 90 38.35 20.53 2.77
C LYS A 90 37.69 19.41 1.93
N PRO A 91 36.91 18.48 2.52
CA PRO A 91 36.14 17.53 1.73
C PRO A 91 35.40 18.25 0.60
N LYS A 92 35.49 17.70 -0.61
CA LYS A 92 34.68 18.14 -1.74
C LYS A 92 33.28 17.57 -1.49
N GLN A 93 32.27 18.43 -1.40
CA GLN A 93 30.89 17.95 -1.35
C GLN A 93 30.60 17.22 -2.67
N LEU A 94 30.41 15.90 -2.57
CA LEU A 94 29.95 15.04 -3.66
C LEU A 94 28.45 15.30 -3.85
N THR A 95 28.09 15.87 -5.00
CA THR A 95 26.69 16.05 -5.43
C THR A 95 26.17 14.86 -6.22
N GLU A 96 27.08 14.03 -6.71
CA GLU A 96 26.91 12.80 -7.47
C GLU A 96 27.96 11.79 -6.95
N PRO A 97 27.81 10.48 -7.18
CA PRO A 97 28.84 9.52 -6.81
C PRO A 97 30.12 9.67 -7.67
N GLU A 98 31.26 9.27 -7.09
CA GLU A 98 32.59 9.26 -7.76
C GLU A 98 33.35 7.98 -7.37
N LEU A 99 34.02 7.33 -8.32
CA LEU A 99 34.86 6.15 -8.05
C LEU A 99 35.92 6.42 -6.97
N ALA A 100 36.16 5.44 -6.11
CA ALA A 100 37.25 5.46 -5.12
C ALA A 100 38.55 4.91 -5.71
N GLU A 101 38.46 3.97 -6.65
CA GLU A 101 39.55 3.35 -7.39
C GLU A 101 39.05 2.85 -8.75
N ASP A 102 39.98 2.51 -9.65
CA ASP A 102 39.68 2.06 -11.02
C ASP A 102 38.92 0.71 -10.98
N ILE A 103 37.88 0.55 -11.81
CA ILE A 103 37.05 -0.68 -11.82
C ILE A 103 37.89 -1.89 -12.25
N THR A 104 37.87 -2.94 -11.44
CA THR A 104 38.53 -4.21 -11.75
C THR A 104 37.60 -5.10 -12.57
N PHE A 105 38.07 -5.56 -13.72
CA PHE A 105 37.34 -6.52 -14.58
C PHE A 105 38.26 -7.65 -15.02
N THR A 106 38.08 -8.85 -14.46
CA THR A 106 39.03 -9.97 -14.57
C THR A 106 38.38 -11.20 -15.19
N HIS A 107 39.02 -11.82 -16.19
CA HIS A 107 38.60 -13.11 -16.72
C HIS A 107 38.91 -14.24 -15.72
N VAL A 108 37.88 -14.96 -15.29
CA VAL A 108 37.96 -16.02 -14.27
C VAL A 108 38.09 -17.41 -14.90
N GLY A 109 37.30 -17.69 -15.94
CA GLY A 109 37.19 -19.04 -16.49
C GLY A 109 36.29 -19.17 -17.72
N THR A 110 36.07 -20.42 -18.15
CA THR A 110 35.15 -20.76 -19.24
C THR A 110 34.17 -21.80 -18.71
N THR A 111 32.86 -21.55 -18.88
CA THR A 111 31.80 -22.39 -18.30
C THR A 111 31.67 -23.74 -19.01
N ALA A 112 30.91 -24.66 -18.42
CA ALA A 112 30.70 -26.00 -18.99
C ALA A 112 29.88 -26.02 -20.30
N ASP A 113 29.09 -24.96 -20.56
CA ASP A 113 28.36 -24.70 -21.80
C ASP A 113 29.15 -23.82 -22.80
N GLY A 114 30.28 -23.25 -22.39
CA GLY A 114 31.26 -22.61 -23.27
C GLY A 114 31.26 -21.07 -23.28
N LYS A 115 30.55 -20.42 -22.35
CA LYS A 115 30.63 -18.97 -22.13
C LYS A 115 31.94 -18.60 -21.43
N GLU A 116 32.43 -17.39 -21.64
CA GLU A 116 33.59 -16.87 -20.91
C GLU A 116 33.10 -16.05 -19.69
N GLU A 117 33.67 -16.34 -18.52
CA GLU A 117 33.24 -15.85 -17.20
C GLU A 117 34.22 -14.78 -16.68
N TYR A 118 33.67 -13.67 -16.20
CA TYR A 118 34.42 -12.52 -15.69
C TYR A 118 33.87 -12.05 -14.34
N GLU A 119 34.74 -11.49 -13.52
CA GLU A 119 34.42 -10.87 -12.22
C GLU A 119 34.66 -9.37 -12.34
N LEU A 120 33.62 -8.59 -12.03
CA LEU A 120 33.65 -7.12 -11.97
C LEU A 120 33.60 -6.68 -10.50
N GLU A 121 34.48 -5.76 -10.11
CA GLU A 121 34.55 -5.16 -8.77
C GLU A 121 34.79 -3.65 -8.88
N ALA A 122 33.94 -2.83 -8.24
CA ALA A 122 33.99 -1.37 -8.29
C ALA A 122 33.68 -0.74 -6.91
N THR A 123 34.60 0.07 -6.39
CA THR A 123 34.39 0.82 -5.13
C THR A 123 33.94 2.26 -5.44
N VAL A 124 32.76 2.65 -4.97
CA VAL A 124 32.12 3.94 -5.27
C VAL A 124 32.00 4.79 -4.00
N ASN A 125 32.44 6.05 -4.02
CA ASN A 125 32.10 7.03 -2.99
C ASN A 125 30.70 7.59 -3.27
N LEU A 126 29.79 7.51 -2.30
CA LEU A 126 28.42 8.00 -2.45
C LEU A 126 28.31 9.47 -2.05
N PRO A 127 27.43 10.26 -2.69
CA PRO A 127 27.21 11.65 -2.33
C PRO A 127 26.63 11.73 -0.91
N ALA A 128 27.21 12.57 -0.05
CA ALA A 128 26.85 12.60 1.38
C ALA A 128 26.92 14.03 1.95
N ASP A 129 26.05 14.31 2.91
CA ASP A 129 26.01 15.59 3.61
C ASP A 129 27.29 15.80 4.45
N GLU A 130 27.90 16.99 4.33
CA GLU A 130 29.16 17.31 5.03
C GLU A 130 29.03 17.33 6.56
N VAL A 131 27.84 17.53 7.11
CA VAL A 131 27.57 17.80 8.53
C VAL A 131 27.04 16.56 9.25
N THR A 132 26.07 15.84 8.66
CA THR A 132 25.43 14.68 9.31
C THR A 132 26.18 13.36 9.08
N GLY A 133 27.00 13.28 8.04
CA GLY A 133 27.60 12.03 7.59
C GLY A 133 26.73 11.23 6.61
N GLN A 134 25.43 11.49 6.57
CA GLN A 134 24.43 10.68 5.86
C GLN A 134 24.59 10.77 4.33
N VAL A 135 24.45 9.63 3.66
CA VAL A 135 24.38 9.52 2.19
C VAL A 135 23.08 10.19 1.71
N LEU A 136 23.17 10.95 0.62
CA LEU A 136 22.03 11.59 -0.03
C LEU A 136 21.23 10.53 -0.81
N PRO A 137 19.88 10.63 -0.90
CA PRO A 137 19.07 9.64 -1.62
C PRO A 137 19.54 9.46 -3.06
N LEU A 138 19.98 8.24 -3.36
CA LEU A 138 20.43 7.78 -4.67
C LEU A 138 19.68 6.49 -4.97
N ASN A 139 18.98 6.42 -6.10
CA ASN A 139 18.14 5.28 -6.42
C ASN A 139 18.90 4.15 -7.11
N ALA A 140 20.01 4.45 -7.78
CA ALA A 140 20.76 3.47 -8.55
C ALA A 140 22.26 3.79 -8.64
N ILE A 141 23.08 2.76 -8.86
CA ILE A 141 24.49 2.89 -9.30
C ILE A 141 24.60 2.29 -10.69
N SER A 142 25.16 3.05 -11.65
CA SER A 142 25.33 2.59 -13.04
C SER A 142 26.81 2.54 -13.43
N LEU A 143 27.25 1.41 -13.98
CA LEU A 143 28.64 1.17 -14.42
C LEU A 143 28.66 0.92 -15.93
N MET A 144 29.55 1.61 -16.66
CA MET A 144 29.57 1.67 -18.12
C MET A 144 30.90 1.19 -18.70
N ARG A 145 30.88 0.37 -19.76
CA ARG A 145 32.09 0.02 -20.52
C ARG A 145 32.63 1.23 -21.28
N THR A 146 33.91 1.55 -21.10
CA THR A 146 34.59 2.71 -21.69
C THR A 146 35.68 2.36 -22.71
N GLU A 147 36.35 1.21 -22.59
CA GLU A 147 37.17 0.64 -23.68
C GLU A 147 36.93 -0.87 -23.83
N GLY A 148 37.03 -1.36 -25.06
CA GLY A 148 37.06 -2.78 -25.38
C GLY A 148 35.74 -3.34 -25.92
N THR A 149 35.82 -4.51 -26.56
CA THR A 149 34.69 -5.19 -27.21
C THR A 149 34.25 -6.40 -26.37
N LEU A 150 33.01 -6.41 -25.87
CA LEU A 150 32.50 -7.49 -25.03
C LEU A 150 31.07 -7.89 -25.45
N ASN A 151 30.93 -9.15 -25.87
CA ASN A 151 29.65 -9.75 -26.28
C ASN A 151 28.92 -10.31 -25.04
N LEU A 152 28.37 -9.40 -24.23
CA LEU A 152 27.72 -9.69 -22.95
C LEU A 152 26.48 -10.59 -23.14
N ASP A 153 26.33 -11.59 -22.29
CA ASP A 153 25.22 -12.56 -22.32
C ASP A 153 24.30 -12.46 -21.08
N SER A 154 24.90 -12.42 -19.88
CA SER A 154 24.17 -12.16 -18.64
C SER A 154 25.07 -11.57 -17.55
N VAL A 155 24.44 -10.91 -16.57
CA VAL A 155 25.06 -10.49 -15.31
C VAL A 155 24.36 -11.25 -14.18
N GLU A 156 25.13 -11.86 -13.29
CA GLU A 156 24.64 -12.69 -12.18
C GLU A 156 25.45 -12.44 -10.90
N ASN A 157 24.94 -12.89 -9.76
CA ASN A 157 25.60 -12.78 -8.44
C ASN A 157 26.02 -11.33 -8.09
N ALA A 158 25.22 -10.34 -8.50
CA ALA A 158 25.48 -8.94 -8.17
C ALA A 158 25.37 -8.74 -6.65
N THR A 159 26.36 -8.10 -6.03
CA THR A 159 26.35 -7.78 -4.60
C THR A 159 26.77 -6.33 -4.35
N ILE A 160 26.28 -5.78 -3.24
CA ILE A 160 26.66 -4.47 -2.72
C ILE A 160 27.10 -4.64 -1.27
N ASP A 161 28.35 -4.26 -0.98
CA ASP A 161 29.05 -4.51 0.29
C ASP A 161 28.96 -5.99 0.77
N GLY A 162 28.82 -6.93 -0.18
CA GLY A 162 28.70 -8.37 0.06
C GLY A 162 27.26 -8.89 0.24
N ALA A 163 26.23 -8.04 0.14
CA ALA A 163 24.83 -8.45 0.14
C ALA A 163 24.33 -8.73 -1.29
N GLU A 164 23.85 -9.96 -1.55
CA GLU A 164 23.36 -10.39 -2.87
C GLU A 164 22.04 -9.68 -3.23
N LEU A 165 22.04 -8.98 -4.38
CA LEU A 165 20.87 -8.27 -4.90
C LEU A 165 19.86 -9.24 -5.55
N ASN A 166 18.59 -8.85 -5.57
CA ASN A 166 17.60 -9.56 -6.38
C ASN A 166 17.91 -9.39 -7.89
N LYS A 167 17.61 -10.41 -8.68
CA LYS A 167 17.84 -10.41 -10.14
C LYS A 167 17.02 -9.34 -10.86
N ASP A 168 15.85 -8.99 -10.31
CA ASP A 168 14.99 -7.93 -10.82
C ASP A 168 15.47 -6.51 -10.44
N ALA A 169 16.53 -6.39 -9.63
CA ALA A 169 17.18 -5.13 -9.24
C ALA A 169 18.50 -4.87 -10.03
N VAL A 170 18.76 -5.67 -11.06
CA VAL A 170 19.92 -5.55 -11.97
C VAL A 170 19.41 -5.35 -13.40
N GLU A 171 19.51 -4.12 -13.91
CA GLU A 171 19.20 -3.80 -15.30
C GLU A 171 20.49 -3.77 -16.14
N VAL A 172 20.44 -4.25 -17.39
CA VAL A 172 21.62 -4.40 -18.25
C VAL A 172 21.34 -3.87 -19.64
N PHE A 173 21.73 -2.63 -19.85
CA PHE A 173 21.59 -1.89 -21.08
C PHE A 173 22.81 -2.17 -21.97
N THR A 174 22.67 -3.08 -22.94
CA THR A 174 23.74 -3.32 -23.92
C THR A 174 23.77 -2.21 -24.97
N TYR A 175 24.94 -1.98 -25.56
CA TYR A 175 25.16 -0.99 -26.63
C TYR A 175 26.14 -1.54 -27.70
N PRO A 176 25.96 -1.19 -28.99
CA PRO A 176 26.83 -1.68 -30.06
C PRO A 176 28.25 -1.08 -29.97
N ASP A 177 29.29 -1.95 -29.97
CA ASP A 177 30.71 -1.56 -29.98
C ASP A 177 31.12 -0.62 -31.14
N ILE A 178 30.31 -0.57 -32.20
CA ILE A 178 30.42 0.39 -33.29
C ILE A 178 28.99 0.86 -33.63
N PRO A 179 28.53 2.00 -33.08
CA PRO A 179 27.22 2.56 -33.42
C PRO A 179 27.16 2.99 -34.89
N THR A 180 25.95 3.00 -35.46
CA THR A 180 25.66 3.64 -36.74
C THR A 180 25.32 5.13 -36.58
N GLU A 181 25.25 5.87 -37.68
CA GLU A 181 24.88 7.31 -37.70
C GLU A 181 23.46 7.58 -37.15
N ASP A 182 22.60 6.54 -37.10
CA ASP A 182 21.28 6.59 -36.42
C ASP A 182 21.37 6.20 -34.92
N ASP A 183 22.29 5.31 -34.53
CA ASP A 183 22.52 4.94 -33.13
C ASP A 183 23.22 6.07 -32.36
N GLU A 184 24.20 6.76 -32.97
CA GLU A 184 24.86 7.97 -32.44
C GLU A 184 23.87 9.13 -32.16
N ALA A 185 22.61 9.03 -32.60
CA ALA A 185 21.54 9.99 -32.33
C ALA A 185 20.55 9.55 -31.23
N LEU A 186 20.69 8.32 -30.70
CA LEU A 186 19.84 7.72 -29.66
C LEU A 186 20.63 7.36 -28.39
N ILE A 187 21.90 7.00 -28.56
CA ILE A 187 22.88 6.84 -27.49
C ILE A 187 23.32 8.26 -27.06
N PRO A 188 23.28 8.62 -25.77
CA PRO A 188 23.81 9.90 -25.31
C PRO A 188 25.31 10.04 -25.66
N ASP A 189 25.79 11.23 -26.01
CA ASP A 189 27.22 11.55 -26.29
C ASP A 189 28.20 11.06 -25.19
N GLU A 190 27.68 10.84 -23.98
CA GLU A 190 28.37 10.41 -22.76
C GLU A 190 28.48 8.89 -22.62
N VAL A 191 27.71 8.11 -23.39
CA VAL A 191 27.67 6.63 -23.33
C VAL A 191 28.62 6.01 -24.36
N THR A 192 29.47 5.08 -23.90
CA THR A 192 30.58 4.51 -24.70
C THR A 192 30.56 2.98 -24.85
N GLY A 193 29.59 2.30 -24.23
CA GLY A 193 29.43 0.85 -24.25
C GLY A 193 28.35 0.39 -23.25
N ASP A 194 28.21 -0.92 -23.05
CA ASP A 194 27.21 -1.52 -22.14
C ASP A 194 27.17 -0.83 -20.77
N VAL A 195 25.97 -0.57 -20.25
CA VAL A 195 25.74 0.01 -18.92
C VAL A 195 24.96 -0.99 -18.06
N ILE A 196 25.50 -1.30 -16.89
CA ILE A 196 24.87 -2.15 -15.87
C ILE A 196 24.39 -1.25 -14.74
N THR A 197 23.10 -1.30 -14.43
CA THR A 197 22.46 -0.45 -13.42
C THR A 197 21.91 -1.31 -12.30
N LEU A 198 22.23 -0.93 -11.06
CA LEU A 198 21.82 -1.62 -9.83
C LEU A 198 20.87 -0.72 -9.07
N ASP A 199 19.64 -1.17 -8.82
CA ASP A 199 18.68 -0.47 -7.95
C ASP A 199 19.12 -0.64 -6.49
N ILE A 200 19.16 0.48 -5.76
CA ILE A 200 19.59 0.59 -4.36
C ILE A 200 18.59 1.39 -3.51
N ALA A 201 17.39 1.68 -4.02
CA ALA A 201 16.45 2.61 -3.38
C ALA A 201 15.99 2.19 -1.97
N ASP A 202 16.04 0.90 -1.65
CA ASP A 202 15.71 0.33 -0.33
C ASP A 202 16.95 -0.04 0.53
N GLU A 203 18.18 0.16 0.04
CA GLU A 203 19.42 -0.30 0.71
C GLU A 203 20.12 0.78 1.56
N ASN A 204 20.58 0.39 2.76
CA ASN A 204 21.16 1.32 3.75
C ASN A 204 22.69 1.38 3.66
N MET A 205 23.19 2.09 2.64
CA MET A 205 24.59 2.05 2.21
C MET A 205 25.53 2.97 3.00
N GLY A 206 26.82 2.59 3.06
CA GLY A 206 27.90 3.40 3.61
C GLY A 206 28.29 4.58 2.71
N ARG A 207 29.16 5.49 3.22
CA ARG A 207 29.75 6.57 2.40
C ARG A 207 30.63 6.08 1.24
N THR A 208 31.06 4.84 1.32
CA THR A 208 31.65 4.07 0.23
C THR A 208 30.89 2.75 0.14
N ALA A 209 30.61 2.30 -1.07
CA ALA A 209 29.98 1.03 -1.35
C ALA A 209 30.81 0.21 -2.35
N THR A 210 30.86 -1.10 -2.14
CA THR A 210 31.63 -2.05 -2.94
C THR A 210 30.66 -2.85 -3.81
N VAL A 211 30.67 -2.61 -5.12
CA VAL A 211 29.85 -3.34 -6.09
C VAL A 211 30.66 -4.52 -6.63
N THR A 212 30.07 -5.72 -6.64
CA THR A 212 30.65 -6.91 -7.30
C THR A 212 29.64 -7.56 -8.23
N ALA A 213 30.05 -8.12 -9.37
CA ALA A 213 29.16 -8.94 -10.21
C ALA A 213 29.92 -9.99 -11.04
N THR A 214 29.28 -11.13 -11.30
CA THR A 214 29.73 -12.10 -12.32
C THR A 214 29.13 -11.71 -13.67
N ILE A 215 29.98 -11.52 -14.69
CA ILE A 215 29.55 -11.23 -16.06
C ILE A 215 29.91 -12.42 -16.95
N TYR A 216 28.92 -12.96 -17.66
CA TYR A 216 29.13 -13.97 -18.69
C TYR A 216 29.08 -13.33 -20.08
N ALA A 217 30.01 -13.73 -20.94
CA ALA A 217 30.06 -13.30 -22.34
C ALA A 217 30.07 -14.51 -23.30
N ASN A 218 29.49 -14.32 -24.48
CA ASN A 218 29.42 -15.34 -25.52
C ASN A 218 30.77 -15.65 -26.18
N GLU A 219 31.76 -14.76 -26.04
CA GLU A 219 33.13 -14.98 -26.52
C GLU A 219 34.18 -14.24 -25.68
N ARG A 220 35.45 -14.56 -25.90
CA ARG A 220 36.56 -14.00 -25.12
C ARG A 220 36.88 -12.58 -25.58
N ALA A 221 36.94 -11.64 -24.63
CA ALA A 221 37.32 -10.26 -24.85
C ALA A 221 38.62 -10.15 -25.67
N SER A 222 38.59 -9.35 -26.73
CA SER A 222 39.71 -9.26 -27.70
C SER A 222 40.91 -8.44 -27.18
N ARG A 223 40.69 -7.69 -26.09
CA ARG A 223 41.62 -6.79 -25.40
C ARG A 223 41.25 -6.73 -23.92
N ASN A 224 41.94 -5.88 -23.15
CA ASN A 224 41.40 -5.36 -21.89
C ASN A 224 40.02 -4.74 -22.16
N ILE A 225 39.10 -4.91 -21.21
CA ILE A 225 37.86 -4.14 -21.12
C ILE A 225 38.04 -3.19 -19.94
N GLU A 226 37.69 -1.92 -20.12
CA GLU A 226 37.70 -0.91 -19.07
C GLU A 226 36.26 -0.44 -18.81
N TRP A 227 35.94 -0.16 -17.55
CA TRP A 227 34.63 0.30 -17.09
C TRP A 227 34.81 1.55 -16.23
N ASP A 228 33.82 2.45 -16.24
CA ASP A 228 33.77 3.67 -15.43
C ASP A 228 32.34 3.87 -14.84
N LEU A 229 32.17 4.82 -13.94
CA LEU A 229 30.89 5.17 -13.32
C LEU A 229 30.08 6.10 -14.24
N TYR A 230 28.79 5.79 -14.43
CA TYR A 230 27.89 6.58 -15.27
C TYR A 230 26.84 7.33 -14.42
N ASN A 231 26.99 8.66 -14.34
CA ASN A 231 26.08 9.54 -13.59
C ASN A 231 24.95 10.14 -14.46
N GLY A 232 24.92 9.83 -15.77
CA GLY A 232 23.91 10.36 -16.68
C GLY A 232 22.53 9.74 -16.49
N VAL A 233 21.49 10.36 -17.06
CA VAL A 233 20.14 9.78 -17.06
C VAL A 233 20.02 8.81 -18.23
N LEU A 234 19.88 7.52 -17.93
CA LEU A 234 19.53 6.51 -18.94
C LEU A 234 18.06 6.68 -19.36
N PRO A 235 17.74 6.72 -20.66
CA PRO A 235 16.36 6.53 -21.10
C PRO A 235 15.94 5.08 -20.83
N LEU A 236 14.77 4.88 -20.22
CA LEU A 236 14.22 3.58 -19.76
C LEU A 236 13.80 2.64 -20.91
N THR A 237 14.46 2.71 -22.06
CA THR A 237 14.06 2.10 -23.34
C THR A 237 15.22 1.34 -24.01
N LEU A 238 16.10 0.72 -23.22
CA LEU A 238 17.31 0.04 -23.71
C LEU A 238 17.48 -1.43 -23.25
N ASN A 239 16.68 -1.92 -22.30
CA ASN A 239 16.53 -3.37 -22.06
C ASN A 239 15.90 -4.10 -23.26
N ASN A 240 15.46 -3.35 -24.28
CA ASN A 240 15.28 -3.82 -25.66
C ASN A 240 16.24 -3.05 -26.58
N ILE A 241 17.42 -3.61 -26.90
CA ILE A 241 17.94 -3.40 -28.26
C ILE A 241 16.99 -4.15 -29.20
N GLU A 242 16.03 -3.41 -29.76
CA GLU A 242 15.45 -3.80 -31.04
C GLU A 242 16.55 -3.68 -32.10
N VAL A 243 17.02 -4.83 -32.58
CA VAL A 243 17.66 -4.90 -33.89
C VAL A 243 16.68 -4.32 -34.91
N GLU A 244 17.08 -3.23 -35.56
CA GLU A 244 16.27 -2.40 -36.48
C GLU A 244 15.18 -1.52 -35.82
N GLY A 245 15.58 -0.73 -34.81
CA GLY A 245 14.87 0.50 -34.38
C GLY A 245 14.81 1.61 -35.44
N GLY A 246 14.30 1.31 -36.63
CA GLY A 246 14.02 2.31 -37.66
C GLY A 246 13.01 3.35 -37.15
N ALA A 247 13.25 4.62 -37.46
CA ALA A 247 12.54 5.79 -36.91
C ALA A 247 11.03 5.55 -36.64
N PRO A 248 10.54 5.91 -35.43
CA PRO A 248 9.39 5.30 -34.77
C PRO A 248 8.23 5.03 -35.72
N ILE A 249 7.93 3.74 -35.90
CA ILE A 249 7.17 3.18 -37.02
C ILE A 249 5.83 3.90 -37.17
N ALA A 250 5.83 4.90 -38.07
CA ALA A 250 4.72 5.84 -38.18
C ALA A 250 3.41 5.06 -38.42
N PRO A 251 2.37 5.21 -37.58
CA PRO A 251 1.17 4.38 -37.68
C PRO A 251 0.56 4.35 -39.09
N ASN A 252 0.59 5.51 -39.79
CA ASN A 252 0.10 5.70 -41.17
C ASN A 252 1.13 5.40 -42.29
N GLY A 253 2.35 4.97 -41.97
CA GLY A 253 3.39 4.70 -42.96
C GLY A 253 3.03 3.56 -43.92
N PRO A 254 3.71 3.40 -45.06
CA PRO A 254 3.53 2.21 -45.90
C PRO A 254 3.85 0.92 -45.09
N VAL A 255 3.19 -0.17 -45.42
CA VAL A 255 3.45 -1.51 -44.85
C VAL A 255 3.98 -2.43 -45.96
N PRO A 256 5.11 -3.12 -45.76
CA PRO A 256 5.61 -4.13 -46.71
C PRO A 256 4.61 -5.26 -46.99
N ALA A 257 4.68 -5.86 -48.18
CA ALA A 257 3.76 -6.92 -48.59
C ALA A 257 3.92 -8.25 -47.82
N ASP A 258 5.02 -8.39 -47.07
CA ASP A 258 5.38 -9.46 -46.16
C ASP A 258 5.16 -9.08 -44.67
N ARG A 259 4.55 -7.93 -44.39
CA ARG A 259 4.24 -7.43 -43.04
C ARG A 259 2.76 -7.06 -42.89
N ALA A 260 2.26 -7.01 -41.66
CA ALA A 260 0.94 -6.49 -41.31
C ALA A 260 1.06 -5.65 -40.04
N ARG A 261 0.68 -4.36 -40.12
CA ARG A 261 0.77 -3.45 -38.98
C ARG A 261 -0.48 -3.51 -38.13
N VAL A 262 -0.34 -3.75 -36.83
CA VAL A 262 -1.44 -3.66 -35.85
C VAL A 262 -1.16 -2.49 -34.91
N VAL A 263 -2.06 -1.50 -34.88
CA VAL A 263 -1.96 -0.30 -34.03
C VAL A 263 -3.03 -0.36 -32.93
N VAL A 264 -2.58 -0.49 -31.69
CA VAL A 264 -3.43 -0.59 -30.50
C VAL A 264 -3.40 0.71 -29.73
N GLN A 265 -4.56 1.27 -29.39
CA GLN A 265 -4.65 2.33 -28.40
C GLN A 265 -4.57 1.75 -26.99
N VAL A 266 -3.68 2.28 -26.16
CA VAL A 266 -3.73 2.19 -24.70
C VAL A 266 -4.33 3.49 -24.13
N ALA A 267 -5.15 3.36 -23.09
CA ALA A 267 -5.90 4.47 -22.50
C ALA A 267 -5.83 4.49 -20.97
N GLY A 268 -5.71 5.69 -20.39
CA GLY A 268 -5.68 5.92 -18.94
C GLY A 268 -6.96 6.51 -18.37
N ASP A 269 -6.93 7.81 -18.05
CA ASP A 269 -8.05 8.59 -17.50
C ASP A 269 -9.04 8.99 -18.61
N LYS A 270 -10.33 9.12 -18.30
CA LYS A 270 -11.30 9.81 -19.17
C LYS A 270 -10.98 11.31 -19.23
N LEU A 271 -10.88 11.85 -20.43
CA LEU A 271 -10.83 13.29 -20.67
C LEU A 271 -12.23 13.90 -20.54
N LEU A 272 -12.42 14.80 -19.58
CA LEU A 272 -13.66 15.59 -19.43
C LEU A 272 -13.79 16.68 -20.52
N SER A 273 -12.69 17.01 -21.23
CA SER A 273 -12.68 17.88 -22.40
C SER A 273 -11.43 17.65 -23.25
N GLY A 274 -11.48 18.02 -24.53
CA GLY A 274 -10.38 17.82 -25.47
C GLY A 274 -10.31 16.39 -26.03
N THR A 275 -9.19 16.07 -26.68
CA THR A 275 -8.86 14.74 -27.20
C THR A 275 -7.37 14.46 -27.11
N ASN A 276 -6.97 13.20 -27.05
CA ASN A 276 -5.57 12.78 -27.22
C ASN A 276 -5.07 12.97 -28.66
N GLY A 277 -3.77 12.73 -28.87
CA GLY A 277 -3.09 12.87 -30.17
C GLY A 277 -3.15 11.64 -31.09
N ALA A 278 -3.86 10.58 -30.70
CA ALA A 278 -3.84 9.30 -31.41
C ALA A 278 -4.24 9.39 -32.89
N THR A 279 -3.68 8.50 -33.70
CA THR A 279 -3.88 8.48 -35.14
C THR A 279 -5.34 8.33 -35.53
N ARG A 280 -5.86 9.37 -36.22
CA ARG A 280 -7.16 9.32 -36.89
C ARG A 280 -7.05 8.59 -38.22
N ALA A 281 -7.31 7.28 -38.19
CA ALA A 281 -7.45 6.46 -39.39
C ALA A 281 -8.50 7.09 -40.34
N SER A 282 -8.13 7.27 -41.61
CA SER A 282 -9.02 7.78 -42.66
C SER A 282 -8.70 7.08 -43.99
N GLY A 283 -9.70 6.42 -44.57
CA GLY A 283 -9.51 5.60 -45.77
C GLY A 283 -10.54 4.48 -45.92
N PRO A 284 -10.30 3.48 -46.79
CA PRO A 284 -11.20 2.34 -46.97
C PRO A 284 -11.34 1.47 -45.71
N ASN A 285 -10.35 1.54 -44.81
CA ASN A 285 -10.23 0.72 -43.59
C ASN A 285 -11.08 1.23 -42.40
N GLY A 286 -11.81 2.34 -42.57
CA GLY A 286 -12.73 2.89 -41.57
C GLY A 286 -12.13 3.98 -40.68
N GLU A 287 -13.00 4.83 -40.13
CA GLU A 287 -12.66 5.83 -39.10
C GLU A 287 -12.60 5.14 -37.72
N ARG A 288 -11.71 5.56 -36.81
CA ARG A 288 -11.77 5.07 -35.41
C ARG A 288 -12.97 5.64 -34.65
N LEU A 289 -13.41 4.94 -33.62
CA LEU A 289 -14.43 5.39 -32.67
C LEU A 289 -13.98 6.69 -31.98
N GLU A 290 -14.87 7.66 -31.82
CA GLU A 290 -14.53 8.90 -31.09
C GLU A 290 -14.12 8.63 -29.63
N ARG A 291 -14.53 7.49 -29.08
CA ARG A 291 -14.14 7.01 -27.75
C ARG A 291 -12.63 6.74 -27.60
N VAL A 292 -11.94 6.35 -28.67
CA VAL A 292 -10.46 6.18 -28.69
C VAL A 292 -9.76 7.47 -28.31
N PHE A 293 -10.29 8.61 -28.75
CA PHE A 293 -9.67 9.92 -28.57
C PHE A 293 -10.05 10.62 -27.25
N GLN A 294 -10.98 10.06 -26.48
CA GLN A 294 -11.57 10.69 -25.28
C GLN A 294 -10.92 10.26 -23.96
N ASN A 295 -9.80 9.56 -24.00
CA ASN A 295 -9.04 9.14 -22.82
C ASN A 295 -7.59 9.65 -22.92
N THR A 296 -6.87 9.81 -21.82
CA THR A 296 -5.43 10.13 -21.83
C THR A 296 -4.63 9.02 -22.51
N PRO A 297 -3.51 9.35 -23.17
CA PRO A 297 -2.58 8.34 -23.68
C PRO A 297 -2.09 7.42 -22.54
N GLY A 298 -1.87 6.15 -22.86
CA GLY A 298 -1.23 5.17 -21.97
C GLY A 298 0.24 4.98 -22.32
N GLU A 299 1.02 6.06 -22.33
CA GLU A 299 2.46 6.05 -22.63
C GLU A 299 3.23 5.10 -21.69
N GLY A 300 4.23 4.39 -22.22
CA GLY A 300 5.06 3.45 -21.47
C GLY A 300 4.39 2.11 -21.12
N ALA A 301 3.13 1.88 -21.48
CA ALA A 301 2.50 0.58 -21.31
C ALA A 301 3.00 -0.43 -22.36
N VAL A 302 3.26 -1.68 -21.95
CA VAL A 302 3.82 -2.73 -22.83
C VAL A 302 2.74 -3.76 -23.15
N LEU A 303 2.55 -4.00 -24.45
CA LEU A 303 1.66 -5.05 -24.97
C LEU A 303 2.47 -6.15 -25.66
N ARG A 304 2.01 -7.40 -25.53
CA ARG A 304 2.60 -8.56 -26.23
C ARG A 304 1.54 -9.37 -26.98
N LEU A 305 1.95 -9.94 -28.10
CA LEU A 305 1.17 -10.90 -28.87
C LEU A 305 1.33 -12.31 -28.30
N TYR A 306 0.21 -13.01 -28.18
CA TYR A 306 0.12 -14.39 -27.74
C TYR A 306 -0.40 -15.27 -28.88
N ALA A 307 0.11 -16.50 -28.95
CA ALA A 307 -0.27 -17.46 -29.97
C ALA A 307 -1.77 -17.83 -29.91
N PRO A 308 -2.40 -18.15 -31.04
CA PRO A 308 -3.76 -18.68 -31.04
C PRO A 308 -3.77 -20.09 -30.44
N LEU A 309 -4.73 -20.37 -29.54
CA LEU A 309 -4.92 -21.68 -28.93
C LEU A 309 -5.41 -22.74 -29.95
N ASN A 310 -6.05 -22.28 -31.03
CA ASN A 310 -6.48 -23.09 -32.17
C ASN A 310 -6.31 -22.25 -33.45
N ASP A 311 -5.82 -22.86 -34.54
CA ASP A 311 -5.59 -22.16 -35.81
C ASP A 311 -6.85 -22.06 -36.69
N LYS A 312 -7.86 -22.89 -36.41
CA LYS A 312 -9.10 -23.05 -37.19
C LYS A 312 -10.36 -22.73 -36.38
N LYS A 313 -10.17 -22.14 -35.21
CA LYS A 313 -11.18 -21.51 -34.35
C LYS A 313 -10.45 -20.42 -33.58
N PHE A 314 -10.96 -19.20 -33.56
CA PHE A 314 -10.28 -18.11 -32.86
C PHE A 314 -11.29 -17.07 -32.37
N GLY A 315 -10.96 -16.35 -31.29
CA GLY A 315 -11.81 -15.32 -30.68
C GLY A 315 -12.49 -15.70 -29.35
N MET A 316 -13.20 -14.75 -28.75
CA MET A 316 -13.52 -14.71 -27.30
C MET A 316 -14.38 -15.87 -26.73
N SER A 317 -15.02 -16.68 -27.57
CA SER A 317 -15.66 -17.92 -27.10
C SER A 317 -14.65 -18.98 -26.64
N GLU A 318 -13.43 -18.95 -27.20
CA GLU A 318 -12.35 -19.83 -26.78
C GLU A 318 -11.62 -19.32 -25.55
N THR A 319 -11.41 -18.00 -25.36
CA THR A 319 -10.81 -17.51 -24.10
C THR A 319 -11.69 -17.80 -22.90
N ALA A 320 -13.01 -17.60 -23.03
CA ALA A 320 -13.99 -18.04 -22.03
C ALA A 320 -13.86 -19.54 -21.69
N THR A 321 -13.71 -20.39 -22.70
CA THR A 321 -13.76 -21.86 -22.50
C THR A 321 -12.40 -22.45 -22.10
N ALA A 322 -11.31 -21.95 -22.69
CA ALA A 322 -9.96 -22.51 -22.60
C ALA A 322 -9.07 -21.78 -21.58
N TRP A 323 -9.42 -20.58 -21.09
CA TRP A 323 -8.78 -20.01 -19.90
C TRP A 323 -9.54 -20.30 -18.60
N GLU A 324 -10.87 -20.46 -18.60
CA GLU A 324 -11.58 -21.09 -17.46
C GLU A 324 -11.13 -22.55 -17.26
N GLN A 325 -10.73 -23.26 -18.33
CA GLN A 325 -10.05 -24.56 -18.26
C GLN A 325 -8.52 -24.44 -18.12
N GLY A 326 -7.91 -23.35 -18.61
CA GLY A 326 -6.48 -23.07 -18.54
C GLY A 326 -6.00 -22.81 -17.11
N ALA A 327 -6.87 -22.32 -16.24
CA ALA A 327 -6.73 -22.37 -14.78
C ALA A 327 -6.60 -23.81 -14.20
N ARG A 328 -6.61 -24.83 -15.06
CA ARG A 328 -6.31 -26.25 -14.76
C ARG A 328 -5.27 -26.89 -15.71
N GLY A 329 -4.50 -26.10 -16.47
CA GLY A 329 -3.26 -26.56 -17.10
C GLY A 329 -3.13 -26.50 -18.63
N GLU A 330 -3.75 -25.54 -19.32
CA GLU A 330 -3.40 -25.21 -20.71
C GLU A 330 -3.07 -23.71 -20.82
N ASN A 331 -1.82 -23.40 -21.18
CA ASN A 331 -1.25 -22.07 -20.98
C ASN A 331 -1.43 -21.16 -22.20
N ALA A 332 -1.66 -19.87 -21.95
CA ALA A 332 -1.43 -18.83 -22.95
C ALA A 332 0.05 -18.83 -23.33
N ARG A 333 0.38 -19.01 -24.61
CA ARG A 333 1.78 -18.99 -25.07
C ARG A 333 2.15 -17.61 -25.61
N PRO A 334 3.04 -16.84 -24.95
CA PRO A 334 3.56 -15.60 -25.53
C PRO A 334 4.37 -15.90 -26.79
N ILE A 335 4.41 -14.94 -27.70
CA ILE A 335 5.32 -14.95 -28.84
C ILE A 335 6.60 -14.24 -28.42
N ASN A 336 7.67 -15.01 -28.22
CA ASN A 336 8.96 -14.49 -27.75
C ASN A 336 9.80 -14.03 -28.96
N GLN A 337 9.35 -12.95 -29.59
CA GLN A 337 9.98 -12.31 -30.75
C GLN A 337 9.92 -10.78 -30.58
N PRO A 338 10.92 -10.00 -31.04
CA PRO A 338 10.91 -8.53 -30.88
C PRO A 338 9.64 -7.89 -31.46
N TRP A 339 9.32 -8.20 -32.72
CA TRP A 339 8.12 -7.72 -33.45
C TRP A 339 6.77 -8.06 -32.79
N ALA A 340 6.77 -8.94 -31.79
CA ALA A 340 5.60 -9.39 -31.07
C ALA A 340 5.39 -8.70 -29.71
N THR A 341 6.28 -7.78 -29.32
CA THR A 341 6.09 -6.86 -28.18
C THR A 341 6.05 -5.43 -28.73
N CYS A 342 5.34 -4.52 -28.07
CA CYS A 342 5.45 -3.08 -28.33
C CYS A 342 5.27 -2.29 -27.03
N THR A 343 5.83 -1.09 -26.99
CA THR A 343 5.55 -0.08 -25.96
C THR A 343 4.68 1.02 -26.56
N ALA A 344 3.71 1.52 -25.82
CA ALA A 344 2.83 2.60 -26.26
C ALA A 344 3.51 3.97 -26.16
N ASP A 345 3.40 4.77 -27.22
CA ASP A 345 4.02 6.11 -27.33
C ASP A 345 3.28 7.21 -26.51
N ALA A 346 3.74 8.46 -26.64
CA ALA A 346 3.10 9.65 -26.05
C ALA A 346 1.65 9.92 -26.53
N ASN A 347 1.20 9.27 -27.61
CA ASN A 347 -0.19 9.29 -28.07
C ASN A 347 -0.98 8.07 -27.54
N GLY A 348 -0.32 7.15 -26.83
CA GLY A 348 -0.84 5.89 -26.35
C GLY A 348 -0.97 4.83 -27.45
N GLU A 349 -0.24 4.96 -28.55
CA GLU A 349 -0.28 4.02 -29.67
C GLU A 349 0.86 3.01 -29.58
N CYS A 350 0.50 1.72 -29.50
CA CYS A 350 1.42 0.59 -29.49
C CYS A 350 1.35 -0.11 -30.86
N VAL A 351 2.49 -0.26 -31.54
CA VAL A 351 2.56 -0.67 -32.95
C VAL A 351 3.32 -1.99 -33.10
N PHE A 352 2.70 -3.01 -33.69
CA PHE A 352 3.35 -4.27 -34.06
C PHE A 352 3.54 -4.35 -35.58
N GLU A 353 4.72 -4.78 -36.06
CA GLU A 353 5.01 -5.05 -37.49
C GLU A 353 5.11 -6.56 -37.77
N ILE A 354 3.96 -7.21 -37.82
CA ILE A 354 3.84 -8.68 -37.77
C ILE A 354 4.23 -9.30 -39.12
N PRO A 355 5.24 -10.20 -39.19
CA PRO A 355 5.63 -10.86 -40.43
C PRO A 355 4.54 -11.83 -40.94
N ARG A 356 4.41 -11.90 -42.27
CA ARG A 356 3.41 -12.68 -43.00
C ARG A 356 4.10 -13.65 -43.95
N GLY A 357 3.76 -14.93 -43.86
CA GLY A 357 4.39 -16.00 -44.62
C GLY A 357 4.41 -17.30 -43.83
N ASN A 358 5.41 -18.15 -44.08
CA ASN A 358 5.64 -19.38 -43.31
C ASN A 358 6.85 -19.19 -42.39
N GLY A 359 6.71 -19.46 -41.10
CA GLY A 359 7.80 -19.42 -40.13
C GLY A 359 7.41 -20.05 -38.80
N ALA A 360 8.37 -20.18 -37.88
CA ALA A 360 8.03 -20.39 -36.48
C ALA A 360 7.33 -19.13 -35.93
N ASP A 361 6.41 -19.30 -34.99
CA ASP A 361 5.64 -18.22 -34.36
C ASP A 361 4.76 -17.32 -35.27
N ILE A 362 4.78 -17.53 -36.60
CA ILE A 362 3.93 -16.80 -37.54
C ILE A 362 2.56 -17.47 -37.64
N TYR A 363 1.53 -16.74 -37.19
CA TYR A 363 0.12 -17.14 -37.24
C TYR A 363 -0.74 -16.17 -38.07
N ASP A 364 -1.94 -16.60 -38.44
CA ASP A 364 -2.93 -15.75 -39.12
C ASP A 364 -3.68 -14.79 -38.17
N TYR A 365 -3.71 -15.12 -36.87
CA TYR A 365 -4.30 -14.34 -35.81
C TYR A 365 -3.48 -14.43 -34.52
N TYR A 366 -3.56 -13.42 -33.67
CA TYR A 366 -2.90 -13.34 -32.37
C TYR A 366 -3.84 -12.79 -31.29
N TRP A 367 -3.53 -13.08 -30.02
CA TRP A 367 -4.11 -12.41 -28.87
C TRP A 367 -3.25 -11.21 -28.47
N VAL A 368 -3.82 -10.01 -28.47
CA VAL A 368 -3.18 -8.81 -27.89
C VAL A 368 -3.45 -8.81 -26.38
N VAL A 369 -2.39 -8.73 -25.59
CA VAL A 369 -2.41 -8.76 -24.11
C VAL A 369 -1.52 -7.63 -23.59
N MET A 370 -1.92 -7.00 -22.48
CA MET A 370 -1.06 -6.07 -21.74
C MET A 370 -0.24 -6.83 -20.70
N GLU A 371 1.07 -6.59 -20.66
CA GLU A 371 1.98 -7.21 -19.70
C GLU A 371 2.52 -6.22 -18.67
N GLN A 372 2.68 -4.95 -19.06
CA GLN A 372 3.05 -3.85 -18.17
C GLN A 372 2.12 -2.65 -18.41
N ALA A 373 1.76 -1.96 -17.33
CA ALA A 373 0.97 -0.73 -17.40
C ALA A 373 1.86 0.52 -17.31
N SER A 374 1.35 1.65 -17.80
CA SER A 374 1.96 2.97 -17.64
C SER A 374 2.27 3.29 -16.17
N PRO A 375 3.29 4.13 -15.88
CA PRO A 375 3.57 4.61 -14.53
C PRO A 375 2.33 5.19 -13.82
N GLY A 376 2.07 4.75 -12.58
CA GLY A 376 0.87 5.11 -11.82
C GLY A 376 -0.42 4.37 -12.24
N TYR A 377 -0.31 3.32 -13.06
CA TYR A 377 -1.40 2.40 -13.41
C TYR A 377 -1.00 0.94 -13.16
N LYS A 378 -2.00 0.05 -13.19
CA LYS A 378 -1.88 -1.39 -13.02
C LYS A 378 -2.63 -2.11 -14.13
N VAL A 379 -2.12 -3.29 -14.50
CA VAL A 379 -2.74 -4.18 -15.49
C VAL A 379 -4.04 -4.75 -14.92
N GLN A 380 -5.11 -4.74 -15.71
CA GLN A 380 -6.32 -5.49 -15.41
C GLN A 380 -6.24 -6.84 -16.14
N ASP A 381 -5.88 -7.93 -15.45
CA ASP A 381 -5.76 -9.24 -16.10
C ASP A 381 -7.11 -9.87 -16.49
N TRP A 382 -8.10 -9.79 -15.59
CA TRP A 382 -9.36 -10.54 -15.71
C TRP A 382 -10.56 -9.64 -15.49
N VAL A 383 -11.61 -9.85 -16.28
CA VAL A 383 -12.88 -9.11 -16.20
C VAL A 383 -14.04 -10.08 -16.18
N ARG A 384 -15.18 -9.66 -15.62
CA ARG A 384 -16.40 -10.46 -15.55
C ARG A 384 -17.47 -9.83 -16.44
N LEU A 385 -17.88 -10.53 -17.50
CA LEU A 385 -18.92 -10.09 -18.44
C LEU A 385 -20.21 -10.93 -18.32
N GLY A 386 -21.28 -10.51 -19.01
CA GLY A 386 -22.59 -11.16 -19.00
C GLY A 386 -23.59 -10.57 -17.99
N VAL A 387 -24.67 -11.30 -17.70
CA VAL A 387 -25.85 -10.86 -16.91
C VAL A 387 -25.58 -10.04 -15.64
N SER A 388 -26.45 -9.10 -15.26
CA SER A 388 -26.34 -8.36 -13.98
C SER A 388 -27.41 -8.79 -12.94
N GLY A 389 -27.08 -8.71 -11.65
CA GLY A 389 -27.97 -8.98 -10.51
C GLY A 389 -28.51 -10.42 -10.39
N ASP A 390 -29.69 -10.56 -9.76
CA ASP A 390 -30.42 -11.82 -9.43
C ASP A 390 -30.93 -12.64 -10.64
N THR A 391 -30.28 -12.52 -11.81
CA THR A 391 -30.61 -13.28 -13.02
C THR A 391 -29.69 -14.50 -13.21
N ASP A 392 -29.91 -15.32 -14.24
CA ASP A 392 -29.29 -16.65 -14.40
C ASP A 392 -27.77 -16.57 -14.61
N THR A 393 -27.01 -16.76 -13.52
CA THR A 393 -25.54 -16.72 -13.48
C THR A 393 -24.85 -17.72 -14.40
N GLY A 394 -25.58 -18.72 -14.95
CA GLY A 394 -25.07 -19.60 -16.01
C GLY A 394 -24.62 -18.87 -17.30
N ARG A 395 -24.95 -17.58 -17.44
CA ARG A 395 -24.51 -16.69 -18.54
C ARG A 395 -23.29 -15.82 -18.21
N ALA A 396 -22.95 -15.62 -16.94
CA ALA A 396 -21.78 -14.83 -16.55
C ALA A 396 -20.48 -15.56 -16.91
N ARG A 397 -19.45 -14.84 -17.36
CA ARG A 397 -18.13 -15.41 -17.69
C ARG A 397 -17.01 -14.57 -17.12
N ILE A 398 -15.93 -15.23 -16.72
CA ILE A 398 -14.65 -14.56 -16.44
C ILE A 398 -13.80 -14.67 -17.71
N LEU A 399 -13.34 -13.54 -18.23
CA LEU A 399 -12.52 -13.45 -19.44
C LEU A 399 -11.20 -12.77 -19.07
N ARG A 400 -10.11 -13.16 -19.73
CA ARG A 400 -8.90 -12.32 -19.69
C ARG A 400 -9.20 -11.02 -20.44
N HIS A 401 -8.66 -9.91 -19.95
CA HIS A 401 -8.66 -8.65 -20.67
C HIS A 401 -7.64 -8.74 -21.81
N ALA A 402 -8.10 -9.25 -22.95
CA ALA A 402 -7.29 -9.56 -24.13
C ALA A 402 -8.17 -9.50 -25.37
N TYR A 403 -7.59 -9.13 -26.52
CA TYR A 403 -8.34 -8.90 -27.75
C TYR A 403 -7.79 -9.75 -28.91
N PRO A 404 -8.66 -10.38 -29.73
CA PRO A 404 -8.21 -11.09 -30.91
C PRO A 404 -7.88 -10.07 -32.01
N THR A 405 -6.78 -10.29 -32.72
CA THR A 405 -6.55 -9.63 -34.01
C THR A 405 -7.57 -10.12 -35.06
N PRO A 406 -7.74 -9.38 -36.17
CA PRO A 406 -8.39 -9.90 -37.38
C PRO A 406 -7.41 -10.82 -38.11
N LEU A 407 -7.85 -11.37 -39.24
CA LEU A 407 -7.03 -12.12 -40.19
C LEU A 407 -5.99 -11.17 -40.80
N LEU A 408 -4.74 -11.33 -40.40
CA LEU A 408 -3.67 -10.43 -40.82
C LEU A 408 -3.22 -10.71 -42.26
N LYS A 409 -3.18 -9.67 -43.09
CA LYS A 409 -2.79 -9.73 -44.51
C LYS A 409 -1.63 -8.81 -44.80
N GLY A 410 -0.78 -9.26 -45.72
CA GLY A 410 0.40 -8.51 -46.18
C GLY A 410 0.05 -7.12 -46.70
N GLY A 411 0.81 -6.11 -46.31
CA GLY A 411 0.65 -4.72 -46.73
C GLY A 411 -0.60 -4.02 -46.19
N GLN A 412 -1.16 -4.48 -45.06
CA GLN A 412 -2.33 -3.86 -44.41
C GLN A 412 -2.01 -3.23 -43.05
N ILE A 413 -2.78 -2.21 -42.69
CA ILE A 413 -2.80 -1.58 -41.36
C ILE A 413 -4.17 -1.84 -40.71
N TYR A 414 -4.13 -2.29 -39.47
CA TYR A 414 -5.28 -2.59 -38.63
C TYR A 414 -5.27 -1.65 -37.42
N TYR A 415 -6.40 -1.01 -37.11
CA TYR A 415 -6.51 -0.03 -36.02
C TYR A 415 -7.52 -0.44 -34.97
N SER A 416 -7.15 -0.29 -33.69
CA SER A 416 -8.08 -0.51 -32.59
C SER A 416 -9.23 0.50 -32.66
N GLY A 417 -10.46 0.01 -32.50
CA GLY A 417 -11.67 0.82 -32.59
C GLY A 417 -12.01 1.32 -34.00
N ALA A 418 -11.39 0.83 -35.08
CA ALA A 418 -11.81 1.21 -36.44
C ALA A 418 -13.23 0.72 -36.77
N LYS A 419 -14.06 1.60 -37.34
CA LYS A 419 -15.45 1.31 -37.72
C LYS A 419 -15.53 0.35 -38.91
N TYR A 420 -16.12 -0.83 -38.68
CA TYR A 420 -16.44 -1.80 -39.73
C TYR A 420 -17.44 -1.24 -40.77
N LYS A 421 -17.41 -1.77 -41.99
CA LYS A 421 -18.29 -1.39 -43.10
C LYS A 421 -19.01 -2.62 -43.67
N ARG A 422 -20.27 -2.82 -43.27
CA ARG A 422 -21.09 -4.00 -43.63
C ARG A 422 -21.25 -4.21 -45.14
N ILE A 423 -21.00 -5.43 -45.63
CA ILE A 423 -21.18 -5.80 -47.05
C ILE A 423 -22.08 -7.05 -47.27
N SER A 424 -22.20 -7.98 -46.31
CA SER A 424 -23.03 -9.19 -46.45
C SER A 424 -23.51 -9.76 -45.09
N PHE A 425 -24.07 -10.98 -45.09
CA PHE A 425 -24.75 -11.63 -43.95
C PHE A 425 -24.22 -13.03 -43.56
N ASN A 426 -23.11 -13.53 -44.13
CA ASN A 426 -22.62 -14.88 -43.82
C ASN A 426 -21.80 -14.94 -42.52
N ARG A 427 -21.70 -16.12 -41.89
CA ARG A 427 -21.39 -16.27 -40.44
C ARG A 427 -20.13 -17.10 -40.11
N ASP A 428 -19.30 -17.43 -41.08
CA ASP A 428 -18.33 -18.55 -40.97
C ASP A 428 -16.88 -18.14 -40.64
N GLY A 429 -16.65 -16.95 -40.06
CA GLY A 429 -15.32 -16.38 -39.80
C GLY A 429 -14.79 -16.52 -38.35
N TYR A 430 -13.54 -16.12 -38.13
CA TYR A 430 -12.78 -16.34 -36.88
C TYR A 430 -12.08 -15.07 -36.37
N GLY A 431 -11.70 -15.04 -35.09
CA GLY A 431 -11.08 -13.88 -34.45
C GLY A 431 -12.07 -12.76 -34.17
N SER A 432 -11.71 -11.53 -34.54
CA SER A 432 -12.66 -10.41 -34.68
C SER A 432 -13.54 -10.51 -35.94
N ASP A 433 -13.16 -11.35 -36.91
CA ASP A 433 -13.77 -11.36 -38.24
C ASP A 433 -14.96 -12.34 -38.27
N TRP A 434 -16.04 -11.99 -37.57
CA TRP A 434 -17.25 -12.83 -37.51
C TRP A 434 -18.12 -12.74 -38.78
N GLY A 435 -17.54 -13.12 -39.92
CA GLY A 435 -18.20 -13.28 -41.23
C GLY A 435 -17.21 -13.30 -42.40
N ASP A 436 -17.71 -13.41 -43.64
CA ASP A 436 -16.89 -13.49 -44.87
C ASP A 436 -16.29 -12.12 -45.28
N PHE A 437 -15.43 -11.51 -44.45
CA PHE A 437 -15.03 -10.10 -44.63
C PHE A 437 -13.53 -9.82 -44.48
N ASP A 438 -13.02 -8.92 -45.33
CA ASP A 438 -11.77 -8.20 -45.11
C ASP A 438 -12.01 -7.08 -44.09
N SER A 439 -11.77 -7.37 -42.80
CA SER A 439 -11.91 -6.40 -41.72
C SER A 439 -10.57 -5.79 -41.36
N ALA A 440 -10.41 -4.48 -41.56
CA ALA A 440 -9.33 -3.70 -40.98
C ALA A 440 -9.58 -3.31 -39.50
N SER A 441 -10.72 -3.74 -38.96
CA SER A 441 -11.26 -3.36 -37.65
C SER A 441 -10.99 -4.42 -36.60
N PHE A 442 -10.47 -4.01 -35.44
CA PHE A 442 -10.42 -4.83 -34.22
C PHE A 442 -10.76 -3.98 -32.98
N MET A 443 -11.07 -4.63 -31.86
CA MET A 443 -11.65 -3.98 -30.67
C MET A 443 -12.96 -3.20 -30.97
N TYR A 444 -13.76 -3.67 -31.93
CA TYR A 444 -15.07 -3.11 -32.28
C TYR A 444 -15.97 -4.18 -32.93
N GLU A 445 -17.30 -4.09 -32.74
CA GLU A 445 -18.30 -4.93 -33.43
C GLU A 445 -19.58 -4.11 -33.75
N GLU A 446 -20.41 -4.61 -34.67
CA GLU A 446 -21.53 -3.89 -35.27
C GLU A 446 -22.71 -3.60 -34.32
N THR A 447 -23.38 -2.45 -34.51
CA THR A 447 -24.66 -2.13 -33.85
C THR A 447 -25.74 -3.17 -34.18
N THR A 448 -26.15 -3.98 -33.21
CA THR A 448 -27.10 -5.10 -33.35
C THR A 448 -28.56 -4.66 -33.54
N GLY A 449 -28.85 -4.06 -34.69
CA GLY A 449 -30.22 -3.78 -35.12
C GLY A 449 -31.07 -5.05 -35.24
N GLN A 450 -31.95 -5.28 -34.26
CA GLN A 450 -33.01 -6.31 -34.24
C GLN A 450 -32.57 -7.78 -34.46
N TYR A 451 -31.81 -8.36 -33.53
CA TYR A 451 -31.63 -9.82 -33.43
C TYR A 451 -32.29 -10.47 -32.20
N GLN A 452 -33.59 -10.23 -32.03
CA GLN A 452 -34.48 -11.07 -31.18
C GLN A 452 -35.13 -12.23 -31.98
N GLY A 453 -34.60 -12.56 -33.17
CA GLY A 453 -35.23 -13.43 -34.15
C GLY A 453 -34.97 -14.93 -33.99
N ALA A 454 -35.87 -15.62 -33.27
CA ALA A 454 -36.24 -17.03 -33.41
C ALA A 454 -35.20 -18.17 -33.19
N PHE A 455 -33.88 -17.99 -33.34
CA PHE A 455 -32.92 -19.11 -33.34
C PHE A 455 -31.64 -18.90 -32.51
N GLY A 456 -31.79 -18.67 -31.20
CA GLY A 456 -30.90 -19.13 -30.11
C GLY A 456 -29.43 -18.68 -30.01
N GLY A 457 -28.78 -18.25 -31.10
CA GLY A 457 -27.38 -17.84 -31.12
C GLY A 457 -27.20 -16.45 -30.51
N HIS A 458 -26.61 -16.40 -29.32
CA HIS A 458 -26.22 -15.16 -28.66
C HIS A 458 -24.91 -14.65 -29.28
N VAL A 459 -24.76 -13.33 -29.45
CA VAL A 459 -23.46 -12.73 -29.77
C VAL A 459 -22.58 -12.83 -28.50
N PRO A 460 -21.33 -13.31 -28.56
CA PRO A 460 -20.49 -13.38 -27.36
C PRO A 460 -20.09 -11.98 -26.87
N TYR A 461 -19.92 -11.81 -25.57
CA TYR A 461 -19.54 -10.54 -24.93
C TYR A 461 -18.17 -10.05 -25.44
N ARG A 462 -18.16 -9.06 -26.35
CA ARG A 462 -16.96 -8.72 -27.16
C ARG A 462 -16.71 -7.22 -27.36
N SER A 463 -17.72 -6.36 -27.31
CA SER A 463 -17.56 -4.97 -27.77
C SER A 463 -16.71 -4.14 -26.81
N SER A 464 -15.67 -3.50 -27.34
CA SER A 464 -14.80 -2.52 -26.65
C SER A 464 -15.09 -1.09 -27.15
N LEU A 465 -14.62 -0.08 -26.41
CA LEU A 465 -14.52 1.32 -26.78
C LEU A 465 -13.42 1.58 -27.84
N GLY A 466 -12.58 0.57 -28.13
CA GLY A 466 -11.48 0.66 -29.08
C GLY A 466 -10.10 0.91 -28.46
N SER A 467 -9.99 0.87 -27.13
CA SER A 467 -8.74 1.12 -26.39
C SER A 467 -8.55 0.16 -25.22
N PHE A 468 -7.32 -0.30 -25.04
CA PHE A 468 -6.89 -1.11 -23.90
C PHE A 468 -6.86 -0.19 -22.66
N THR A 469 -7.87 -0.30 -21.80
CA THR A 469 -8.03 0.61 -20.64
C THR A 469 -7.27 0.10 -19.43
N GLN A 470 -6.43 0.95 -18.84
CA GLN A 470 -5.59 0.63 -17.67
C GLN A 470 -6.30 0.96 -16.36
N VAL A 471 -5.85 0.45 -15.22
CA VAL A 471 -6.42 0.80 -13.89
C VAL A 471 -5.46 1.71 -13.14
N ARG A 472 -5.81 2.99 -12.97
CA ARG A 472 -4.99 3.92 -12.19
C ARG A 472 -4.91 3.48 -10.74
N GLU A 473 -3.76 3.65 -10.12
CA GLU A 473 -3.58 3.42 -8.68
C GLU A 473 -4.53 4.25 -7.81
N ASN A 474 -4.87 3.71 -6.64
CA ASN A 474 -5.88 4.31 -5.76
C ASN A 474 -5.23 5.23 -4.72
N PRO A 475 -5.60 6.52 -4.63
CA PRO A 475 -5.10 7.42 -3.60
C PRO A 475 -5.26 6.84 -2.18
N ALA A 476 -4.24 7.03 -1.33
CA ALA A 476 -4.28 6.59 0.06
C ALA A 476 -5.41 7.28 0.83
N MET A 477 -6.05 6.58 1.76
CA MET A 477 -7.23 7.08 2.48
C MET A 477 -6.86 8.23 3.42
N PRO A 478 -7.40 9.46 3.24
CA PRO A 478 -7.04 10.57 4.11
C PRO A 478 -7.41 10.28 5.58
N GLU A 479 -6.43 10.39 6.48
CA GLU A 479 -6.60 10.24 7.93
C GLU A 479 -7.12 11.52 8.60
N THR A 480 -7.94 12.27 7.88
CA THR A 480 -8.39 13.61 8.28
C THR A 480 -9.62 13.51 9.19
N CYS A 481 -9.66 14.37 10.22
CA CYS A 481 -10.78 14.43 11.16
C CYS A 481 -12.00 15.08 10.49
N GLY A 482 -12.92 14.23 10.05
CA GLY A 482 -13.95 14.59 9.07
C GLY A 482 -13.40 14.53 7.64
N LEU A 483 -14.18 13.97 6.73
CA LEU A 483 -13.85 13.84 5.31
C LEU A 483 -14.93 14.49 4.45
N LYS A 484 -14.58 15.04 3.30
CA LYS A 484 -15.55 15.29 2.23
C LYS A 484 -15.73 13.99 1.43
N ALA A 485 -16.84 13.29 1.65
CA ALA A 485 -17.09 11.98 1.07
C ALA A 485 -18.29 11.97 0.13
N ALA A 486 -18.14 11.36 -1.04
CA ALA A 486 -19.24 11.07 -1.94
C ALA A 486 -19.81 9.68 -1.65
N LEU A 487 -21.13 9.55 -1.54
CA LEU A 487 -21.84 8.28 -1.63
C LEU A 487 -22.55 8.23 -3.00
N ILE A 488 -22.05 7.40 -3.92
CA ILE A 488 -22.68 7.13 -5.21
C ILE A 488 -23.49 5.86 -5.06
N VAL A 489 -24.82 5.97 -5.12
CA VAL A 489 -25.75 4.86 -4.84
C VAL A 489 -26.41 4.37 -6.13
N ASP A 490 -26.20 3.10 -6.45
CA ASP A 490 -26.91 2.42 -7.54
C ASP A 490 -28.42 2.36 -7.26
N THR A 491 -29.24 2.67 -8.25
CA THR A 491 -30.71 2.63 -8.21
C THR A 491 -31.29 1.93 -9.44
N SER A 492 -30.46 1.14 -10.14
CA SER A 492 -30.84 0.35 -11.31
C SER A 492 -31.80 -0.81 -10.99
N GLY A 493 -32.28 -1.49 -12.04
CA GLY A 493 -33.31 -2.53 -11.92
C GLY A 493 -32.87 -3.78 -11.16
N SER A 494 -31.57 -4.07 -11.03
CA SER A 494 -31.04 -5.20 -10.25
C SER A 494 -31.29 -5.02 -8.75
N MET A 495 -31.13 -3.79 -8.25
CA MET A 495 -31.16 -3.43 -6.82
C MET A 495 -32.46 -3.77 -6.07
N GLY A 496 -33.52 -4.11 -6.80
CA GLY A 496 -34.63 -4.93 -6.31
C GLY A 496 -35.32 -4.38 -5.06
N THR A 497 -35.13 -5.06 -3.92
CA THR A 497 -35.69 -4.68 -2.61
C THR A 497 -34.66 -4.01 -1.68
N SER A 498 -33.39 -3.98 -2.06
CA SER A 498 -32.30 -3.50 -1.19
C SER A 498 -32.27 -1.97 -1.03
N MET A 499 -33.12 -1.22 -1.73
CA MET A 499 -33.20 0.24 -1.57
C MET A 499 -33.92 0.72 -0.31
N ASP A 500 -34.78 -0.08 0.33
CA ASP A 500 -35.23 0.23 1.70
C ASP A 500 -34.07 0.07 2.71
N VAL A 501 -33.21 -0.93 2.49
CA VAL A 501 -31.98 -1.11 3.27
C VAL A 501 -31.02 0.05 3.05
N MET A 502 -30.74 0.44 1.79
CA MET A 502 -29.88 1.58 1.49
C MET A 502 -30.40 2.89 2.07
N ARG A 503 -31.71 3.12 1.99
CA ARG A 503 -32.37 4.26 2.62
C ARG A 503 -32.03 4.30 4.11
N ASP A 504 -32.19 3.20 4.84
CA ASP A 504 -31.93 3.19 6.29
C ASP A 504 -30.44 3.11 6.68
N VAL A 505 -29.56 2.56 5.83
CA VAL A 505 -28.09 2.68 5.98
C VAL A 505 -27.66 4.14 5.83
N VAL A 506 -28.01 4.80 4.72
CA VAL A 506 -27.69 6.23 4.47
C VAL A 506 -28.26 7.11 5.58
N GLY A 507 -29.48 6.84 6.05
CA GLY A 507 -30.06 7.53 7.20
C GLY A 507 -29.24 7.36 8.48
N SER A 508 -28.81 6.13 8.78
CA SER A 508 -27.99 5.82 9.95
C SER A 508 -26.59 6.45 9.87
N VAL A 509 -26.01 6.55 8.67
CA VAL A 509 -24.73 7.22 8.43
C VAL A 509 -24.85 8.73 8.65
N ILE A 510 -25.90 9.38 8.13
CA ILE A 510 -26.17 10.81 8.38
C ILE A 510 -26.37 11.09 9.87
N ASP A 511 -27.05 10.19 10.60
CA ASP A 511 -27.30 10.35 12.03
C ASP A 511 -26.08 10.01 12.91
N GLY A 512 -25.29 9.00 12.57
CA GLY A 512 -24.06 8.66 13.31
C GLY A 512 -22.91 9.65 13.06
N LEU A 513 -22.92 10.37 11.94
CA LEU A 513 -21.97 11.43 11.62
C LEU A 513 -22.42 12.83 12.11
N ALA A 514 -23.53 12.92 12.84
CA ALA A 514 -24.14 14.19 13.25
C ALA A 514 -23.27 15.08 14.17
N GLU A 515 -22.16 14.57 14.70
CA GLU A 515 -21.22 15.30 15.56
C GLU A 515 -19.82 15.42 14.92
N THR A 516 -19.68 15.04 13.64
CA THR A 516 -18.40 15.05 12.90
C THR A 516 -18.32 16.21 11.92
N SER A 517 -17.09 16.61 11.58
CA SER A 517 -16.76 17.57 10.52
C SER A 517 -16.93 17.02 9.10
N THR A 518 -17.44 15.80 8.94
CA THR A 518 -17.64 15.16 7.63
C THR A 518 -18.68 15.89 6.78
N GLU A 519 -18.39 16.07 5.50
CA GLU A 519 -19.33 16.54 4.50
C GLU A 519 -19.75 15.37 3.61
N LEU A 520 -21.05 15.17 3.42
CA LEU A 520 -21.56 14.13 2.53
C LEU A 520 -22.11 14.74 1.24
N GLY A 521 -21.57 14.31 0.11
CA GLY A 521 -22.22 14.43 -1.20
C GLY A 521 -23.00 13.15 -1.49
N LEU A 522 -24.23 13.27 -1.99
CA LEU A 522 -25.12 12.12 -2.25
C LEU A 522 -25.54 12.08 -3.72
N TYR A 523 -25.13 11.02 -4.43
CA TYR A 523 -25.37 10.81 -5.84
C TYR A 523 -26.17 9.53 -6.06
N SER A 524 -26.95 9.47 -7.14
CA SER A 524 -27.66 8.26 -7.55
C SER A 524 -27.44 7.98 -9.03
N PHE A 525 -27.47 6.72 -9.46
CA PHE A 525 -27.43 6.38 -10.88
C PHE A 525 -28.31 5.18 -11.21
N SER A 526 -28.71 5.07 -12.47
CA SER A 526 -29.35 3.89 -13.07
C SER A 526 -28.93 3.84 -14.54
N THR A 527 -29.83 3.99 -15.51
CA THR A 527 -29.45 4.25 -16.92
C THR A 527 -28.69 5.57 -17.06
N THR A 528 -28.99 6.53 -16.18
CA THR A 528 -28.36 7.85 -16.08
C THR A 528 -28.11 8.23 -14.62
N SER A 529 -27.35 9.29 -14.39
CA SER A 529 -27.27 10.03 -13.12
C SER A 529 -27.88 11.44 -13.27
N PRO A 530 -28.76 11.90 -12.35
CA PRO A 530 -29.36 11.12 -11.28
C PRO A 530 -30.19 9.93 -11.79
N GLY A 531 -30.40 8.93 -10.92
CA GLY A 531 -31.22 7.77 -11.26
C GLY A 531 -32.72 8.09 -11.39
N ASP A 532 -33.51 7.21 -12.00
CA ASP A 532 -34.96 7.40 -12.25
C ASP A 532 -35.86 7.28 -10.98
N ALA A 533 -35.34 7.80 -9.85
CA ALA A 533 -36.13 8.15 -8.69
C ALA A 533 -36.63 9.60 -8.86
N ARG A 534 -37.96 9.77 -8.95
CA ARG A 534 -38.64 11.06 -9.22
C ARG A 534 -38.01 12.24 -8.48
N ASN A 535 -37.38 13.15 -9.22
CA ASN A 535 -36.81 14.40 -8.69
C ASN A 535 -35.86 14.18 -7.50
N LEU A 536 -35.01 13.15 -7.56
CA LEU A 536 -33.86 12.98 -6.67
C LEU A 536 -32.62 13.59 -7.33
N PRO A 537 -32.36 14.91 -7.24
CA PRO A 537 -31.13 15.48 -7.80
C PRO A 537 -29.92 14.95 -7.03
N ASN A 538 -28.79 14.88 -7.71
CA ASN A 538 -27.49 14.72 -7.05
C ASN A 538 -27.26 15.93 -6.13
N LEU A 539 -26.68 15.69 -4.95
CA LEU A 539 -26.52 16.66 -3.88
C LEU A 539 -25.03 16.88 -3.59
N ASP A 540 -24.52 18.04 -3.98
CA ASP A 540 -23.18 18.54 -3.60
C ASP A 540 -22.96 18.45 -2.08
N PRO A 541 -21.71 18.42 -1.58
CA PRO A 541 -21.40 18.17 -0.17
C PRO A 541 -22.17 19.03 0.82
N LYS A 542 -22.67 18.41 1.90
CA LYS A 542 -23.32 19.10 3.02
C LYS A 542 -22.71 18.64 4.36
N PRO A 543 -22.33 19.56 5.26
CA PRO A 543 -21.75 19.22 6.56
C PRO A 543 -22.76 18.52 7.47
N THR A 544 -22.41 17.33 7.96
CA THR A 544 -23.29 16.49 8.80
C THR A 544 -23.50 17.05 10.21
N TYR A 545 -22.66 17.98 10.68
CA TYR A 545 -22.82 18.63 11.98
C TYR A 545 -23.90 19.74 12.01
N THR A 546 -24.25 20.32 10.85
CA THR A 546 -25.23 21.42 10.79
C THR A 546 -26.68 20.90 10.74
N PRO A 547 -27.64 21.58 11.40
CA PRO A 547 -29.07 21.27 11.26
C PRO A 547 -29.55 21.32 9.80
N GLU A 548 -29.10 22.32 9.04
CA GLU A 548 -29.47 22.60 7.66
C GLU A 548 -28.90 21.55 6.70
N GLY A 549 -27.62 21.19 6.87
CA GLY A 549 -26.97 20.12 6.12
C GLY A 549 -27.64 18.76 6.37
N ARG A 550 -27.90 18.40 7.63
CA ARG A 550 -28.68 17.19 7.97
C ARG A 550 -30.09 17.23 7.38
N ALA A 551 -30.76 18.38 7.36
CA ALA A 551 -32.09 18.49 6.76
C ALA A 551 -32.06 18.23 5.24
N ALA A 552 -31.05 18.76 4.54
CA ALA A 552 -30.86 18.50 3.11
C ALA A 552 -30.54 17.01 2.83
N LEU A 553 -29.58 16.42 3.56
CA LEU A 553 -29.19 15.02 3.45
C LEU A 553 -30.37 14.07 3.75
N LYS A 554 -31.15 14.35 4.80
CA LYS A 554 -32.36 13.57 5.13
C LYS A 554 -33.48 13.77 4.13
N SER A 555 -33.60 14.93 3.50
CA SER A 555 -34.54 15.17 2.40
C SER A 555 -34.19 14.28 1.19
N TRP A 556 -32.91 14.24 0.79
CA TRP A 556 -32.41 13.34 -0.26
C TRP A 556 -32.70 11.88 0.08
N LYS A 557 -32.29 11.43 1.28
CA LYS A 557 -32.53 10.09 1.82
C LYS A 557 -34.01 9.68 1.82
N ASN A 558 -34.93 10.62 2.01
CA ASN A 558 -36.37 10.33 2.00
C ASN A 558 -36.97 10.23 0.58
N ASN A 559 -36.27 10.71 -0.46
CA ASN A 559 -36.70 10.60 -1.86
C ASN A 559 -36.02 9.41 -2.59
N LEU A 560 -34.92 8.86 -2.05
CA LEU A 560 -34.32 7.59 -2.49
C LEU A 560 -35.35 6.46 -2.44
N THR A 561 -35.91 6.08 -3.59
CA THR A 561 -37.04 5.15 -3.69
C THR A 561 -37.01 4.32 -4.98
N THR A 562 -37.07 2.99 -4.85
CA THR A 562 -37.34 2.11 -6.01
C THR A 562 -38.82 2.13 -6.37
N ARG A 563 -39.19 3.04 -7.28
CA ARG A 563 -40.15 2.61 -8.31
C ARG A 563 -39.46 1.54 -9.15
N ARG A 564 -40.23 0.56 -9.63
CA ARG A 564 -39.74 -0.48 -10.55
C ARG A 564 -39.50 0.12 -11.95
N SER A 565 -38.54 1.03 -12.07
CA SER A 565 -37.97 1.41 -13.36
C SER A 565 -37.16 0.23 -13.89
N SER A 566 -37.27 -0.06 -15.18
CA SER A 566 -36.39 -1.00 -15.88
C SER A 566 -35.08 -0.30 -16.25
N GLY A 567 -34.46 0.34 -15.25
CA GLY A 567 -33.22 1.09 -15.41
C GLY A 567 -32.05 0.13 -15.61
N ALA A 568 -31.21 0.42 -16.59
CA ALA A 568 -29.93 -0.26 -16.76
C ALA A 568 -28.93 0.24 -15.71
N THR A 569 -27.68 -0.22 -15.78
CA THR A 569 -26.64 0.07 -14.78
C THR A 569 -25.52 0.85 -15.44
N ASN A 570 -25.46 2.18 -15.27
CA ASN A 570 -24.49 3.07 -15.90
C ASN A 570 -23.44 3.54 -14.87
N TRP A 571 -22.33 2.82 -14.78
CA TRP A 571 -21.26 3.17 -13.84
C TRP A 571 -20.51 4.44 -14.28
N GLU A 572 -20.30 4.65 -15.59
CA GLU A 572 -19.66 5.85 -16.11
C GLU A 572 -20.41 7.12 -15.68
N ASP A 573 -21.71 7.21 -15.95
CA ASP A 573 -22.51 8.41 -15.67
C ASP A 573 -22.65 8.71 -14.17
N GLY A 574 -22.60 7.68 -13.32
CA GLY A 574 -22.57 7.85 -11.87
C GLY A 574 -21.25 8.41 -11.35
N LEU A 575 -20.13 8.02 -11.96
CA LEU A 575 -18.78 8.52 -11.65
C LEU A 575 -18.53 9.92 -12.24
N GLU A 576 -19.08 10.20 -13.42
CA GLU A 576 -18.93 11.48 -14.15
C GLU A 576 -19.36 12.68 -13.30
N GLN A 577 -20.41 12.54 -12.48
CA GLN A 577 -20.91 13.59 -11.60
C GLN A 577 -19.88 14.03 -10.53
N VAL A 578 -19.08 13.07 -10.04
CA VAL A 578 -18.05 13.32 -9.04
C VAL A 578 -16.79 13.85 -9.71
N ALA A 579 -16.43 13.32 -10.89
CA ALA A 579 -15.36 13.85 -11.71
C ALA A 579 -15.62 15.32 -12.12
N GLU A 580 -16.86 15.66 -12.49
CA GLU A 580 -17.30 17.02 -12.74
C GLU A 580 -17.26 17.91 -11.48
N TYR A 581 -17.71 17.41 -10.32
CA TYR A 581 -17.67 18.19 -9.07
C TYR A 581 -16.22 18.55 -8.72
N ASN A 582 -15.31 17.56 -8.74
CA ASN A 582 -13.89 17.74 -8.48
C ASN A 582 -13.26 18.73 -9.47
N ALA A 583 -13.51 18.59 -10.78
CA ALA A 583 -13.00 19.50 -11.80
C ALA A 583 -13.48 20.95 -11.63
N LYS A 584 -14.69 21.15 -11.06
CA LYS A 584 -15.24 22.48 -10.72
C LYS A 584 -14.71 23.01 -9.37
N ASN A 585 -14.13 22.15 -8.53
CA ASN A 585 -13.65 22.46 -7.18
C ASN A 585 -12.21 21.94 -6.95
N PRO A 586 -11.20 22.26 -7.79
CA PRO A 586 -9.89 21.61 -7.76
C PRO A 586 -9.10 21.84 -6.46
N ASN A 587 -9.39 22.91 -5.72
CA ASN A 587 -8.79 23.19 -4.41
C ASN A 587 -9.54 22.52 -3.25
N SER A 588 -10.62 21.78 -3.52
CA SER A 588 -11.44 21.07 -2.52
C SER A 588 -12.24 19.92 -3.16
N PRO A 589 -11.58 18.94 -3.82
CA PRO A 589 -12.23 17.74 -4.33
C PRO A 589 -12.72 16.86 -3.17
N TYR A 590 -13.40 15.75 -3.47
CA TYR A 590 -13.70 14.71 -2.47
C TYR A 590 -12.41 14.04 -1.95
N ASP A 591 -12.35 13.79 -0.65
CA ASP A 591 -11.32 12.93 -0.04
C ASP A 591 -11.50 11.47 -0.46
N VAL A 592 -12.77 11.01 -0.52
CA VAL A 592 -13.14 9.62 -0.76
C VAL A 592 -14.50 9.47 -1.45
N VAL A 593 -14.63 8.46 -2.29
CA VAL A 593 -15.82 8.16 -3.09
C VAL A 593 -16.22 6.70 -2.85
N TYR A 594 -17.36 6.50 -2.19
CA TYR A 594 -17.95 5.17 -2.00
C TYR A 594 -18.96 4.90 -3.11
N PHE A 595 -18.63 3.94 -3.98
CA PHE A 595 -19.44 3.55 -5.12
C PHE A 595 -20.17 2.24 -4.82
N ILE A 596 -21.47 2.33 -4.57
CA ILE A 596 -22.26 1.26 -3.92
C ILE A 596 -23.23 0.66 -4.94
N THR A 597 -23.05 -0.62 -5.29
CA THR A 597 -23.75 -1.32 -6.40
C THR A 597 -23.96 -2.81 -6.09
N ASP A 598 -24.89 -3.47 -6.80
CA ASP A 598 -25.21 -4.90 -6.63
C ASP A 598 -24.87 -5.79 -7.83
N GLY A 599 -24.18 -5.25 -8.83
CA GLY A 599 -24.03 -5.94 -10.10
C GLY A 599 -22.84 -5.47 -10.92
N ASN A 600 -23.09 -5.21 -12.20
CA ASN A 600 -22.11 -4.87 -13.23
C ASN A 600 -22.71 -3.83 -14.19
N PRO A 601 -21.91 -3.00 -14.87
CA PRO A 601 -22.44 -1.98 -15.77
C PRO A 601 -23.05 -2.62 -17.03
N THR A 602 -24.25 -2.21 -17.42
CA THR A 602 -25.00 -2.75 -18.58
C THR A 602 -25.30 -1.69 -19.67
N VAL A 603 -24.90 -0.45 -19.42
CA VAL A 603 -24.83 0.68 -20.37
C VAL A 603 -23.67 1.62 -19.98
N TYR A 604 -23.32 2.53 -20.88
CA TYR A 604 -22.33 3.60 -20.72
C TYR A 604 -22.81 4.86 -21.48
N ASN A 605 -22.15 6.00 -21.32
CA ASN A 605 -22.57 7.25 -21.96
C ASN A 605 -22.24 7.25 -23.46
N ASN A 606 -23.23 7.39 -24.33
CA ASN A 606 -23.03 7.37 -25.77
C ASN A 606 -23.30 8.74 -26.43
N PRO A 607 -22.26 9.50 -26.84
CA PRO A 607 -22.43 10.79 -27.51
C PRO A 607 -22.99 10.66 -28.94
N ALA A 608 -22.90 9.49 -29.57
CA ALA A 608 -23.53 9.21 -30.85
C ALA A 608 -25.03 8.91 -30.62
N GLY A 609 -25.81 9.97 -30.45
CA GLY A 609 -27.16 9.95 -29.88
C GLY A 609 -28.13 8.90 -30.46
N SER A 610 -28.33 7.82 -29.70
CA SER A 610 -29.49 6.93 -29.80
C SER A 610 -29.75 6.19 -28.47
N PRO A 611 -30.36 6.87 -27.48
CA PRO A 611 -30.89 6.19 -26.29
C PRO A 611 -31.93 5.15 -26.72
N GLY A 612 -31.63 3.86 -26.55
CA GLY A 612 -32.53 2.75 -26.89
C GLY A 612 -32.25 1.99 -28.20
N GLN A 613 -31.04 2.06 -28.76
CA GLN A 613 -30.58 1.10 -29.79
C GLN A 613 -29.68 0.02 -29.17
N GLY A 614 -30.00 -1.27 -29.39
CA GLY A 614 -29.07 -2.38 -29.10
C GLY A 614 -29.10 -2.94 -27.67
N ASN A 615 -28.50 -2.22 -26.70
CA ASN A 615 -28.26 -2.76 -25.35
C ASN A 615 -29.54 -3.29 -24.69
N SER A 616 -29.49 -4.54 -24.22
CA SER A 616 -30.58 -5.22 -23.51
C SER A 616 -30.86 -4.63 -22.12
N GLY A 617 -29.95 -3.82 -21.60
CA GLY A 617 -29.92 -3.33 -20.22
C GLY A 617 -29.63 -4.42 -19.17
N ALA A 618 -29.46 -5.68 -19.60
CA ALA A 618 -29.47 -6.85 -18.72
C ALA A 618 -28.14 -7.62 -18.66
N GLU A 619 -27.24 -7.41 -19.62
CA GLU A 619 -25.94 -8.09 -19.72
C GLU A 619 -24.83 -7.07 -19.97
N SER A 620 -23.65 -7.27 -19.37
CA SER A 620 -22.46 -6.42 -19.46
C SER A 620 -21.51 -6.87 -20.57
N GLU A 621 -20.98 -5.95 -21.38
CA GLU A 621 -19.85 -6.19 -22.28
C GLU A 621 -18.61 -5.39 -21.82
N MET A 622 -17.51 -5.48 -22.57
CA MET A 622 -16.23 -4.88 -22.21
C MET A 622 -16.29 -3.35 -22.16
N ARG A 623 -16.93 -2.72 -23.15
CA ARG A 623 -17.09 -1.27 -23.28
C ARG A 623 -17.80 -0.61 -22.10
N GLU A 624 -18.77 -1.29 -21.49
CA GLU A 624 -19.46 -0.80 -20.29
C GLU A 624 -18.52 -0.76 -19.07
N LEU A 625 -17.58 -1.71 -18.97
CA LEU A 625 -16.58 -1.75 -17.90
C LEU A 625 -15.41 -0.80 -18.18
N GLU A 626 -14.86 -0.78 -19.39
CA GLU A 626 -13.82 0.16 -19.83
C GLU A 626 -14.22 1.62 -19.58
N ALA A 627 -15.47 1.98 -19.88
CA ALA A 627 -16.00 3.33 -19.62
C ALA A 627 -15.99 3.68 -18.12
N ALA A 628 -16.34 2.71 -17.27
CA ALA A 628 -16.31 2.88 -15.81
C ALA A 628 -14.89 2.97 -15.26
N ILE A 629 -13.96 2.15 -15.77
CA ILE A 629 -12.54 2.20 -15.41
C ILE A 629 -11.96 3.58 -15.76
N ALA A 630 -12.12 4.03 -17.01
CA ALA A 630 -11.59 5.31 -17.48
C ALA A 630 -12.12 6.50 -16.66
N MET A 631 -13.43 6.52 -16.34
CA MET A 631 -14.00 7.59 -15.51
C MET A 631 -13.54 7.50 -14.04
N SER A 632 -13.40 6.28 -13.49
CA SER A 632 -12.88 6.11 -12.13
C SER A 632 -11.41 6.52 -12.03
N ASN A 633 -10.62 6.30 -13.09
CA ASN A 633 -9.24 6.79 -13.19
C ASN A 633 -9.18 8.32 -13.12
N THR A 634 -10.10 9.04 -13.78
CA THR A 634 -10.23 10.51 -13.66
C THR A 634 -10.58 10.96 -12.23
N VAL A 635 -11.45 10.23 -11.52
CA VAL A 635 -11.75 10.51 -10.11
C VAL A 635 -10.50 10.30 -9.24
N LYS A 636 -9.71 9.24 -9.50
CA LYS A 636 -8.45 8.95 -8.80
C LYS A 636 -7.34 9.97 -9.10
N SER A 637 -7.18 10.43 -10.34
CA SER A 637 -6.18 11.46 -10.69
C SER A 637 -6.51 12.86 -10.18
N GLN A 638 -7.77 13.12 -9.80
CA GLN A 638 -8.18 14.30 -9.04
C GLN A 638 -7.89 14.19 -7.53
N GLY A 639 -7.22 13.11 -7.08
CA GLY A 639 -6.81 12.88 -5.70
C GLY A 639 -7.87 12.21 -4.81
N SER A 640 -9.08 11.94 -5.32
CA SER A 640 -10.12 11.28 -4.55
C SER A 640 -9.87 9.78 -4.45
N ARG A 641 -9.81 9.22 -3.24
CA ARG A 641 -9.76 7.76 -3.05
C ARG A 641 -11.05 7.12 -3.54
N MET A 642 -10.94 6.08 -4.33
CA MET A 642 -12.08 5.27 -4.80
C MET A 642 -12.29 4.06 -3.87
N VAL A 643 -13.53 3.81 -3.46
CA VAL A 643 -13.90 2.60 -2.69
C VAL A 643 -15.14 1.97 -3.32
N ALA A 644 -14.99 0.79 -3.92
CA ALA A 644 -16.10 0.07 -4.55
C ALA A 644 -16.77 -0.90 -3.56
N VAL A 645 -18.10 -0.79 -3.41
CA VAL A 645 -18.86 -1.50 -2.38
C VAL A 645 -19.95 -2.37 -3.02
N GLY A 646 -19.75 -3.67 -2.94
CA GLY A 646 -20.72 -4.68 -3.37
C GLY A 646 -21.77 -4.95 -2.30
N ILE A 647 -23.05 -4.87 -2.66
CA ILE A 647 -24.19 -5.18 -1.78
C ILE A 647 -25.22 -6.08 -2.48
N PRO A 648 -25.86 -7.06 -1.81
CA PRO A 648 -26.76 -7.98 -2.48
C PRO A 648 -28.08 -7.30 -2.92
N ALA A 649 -28.58 -7.69 -4.09
CA ALA A 649 -29.94 -7.37 -4.59
C ALA A 649 -31.07 -7.76 -3.61
N LYS A 650 -30.77 -8.69 -2.68
CA LYS A 650 -31.65 -9.19 -1.62
C LYS A 650 -30.86 -9.49 -0.34
N TRP A 651 -30.88 -8.59 0.62
CA TRP A 651 -30.36 -8.84 1.97
C TRP A 651 -31.14 -9.97 2.68
N PRO A 652 -30.49 -10.76 3.57
CA PRO A 652 -31.20 -11.69 4.45
C PRO A 652 -32.19 -10.93 5.34
N THR A 653 -33.48 -11.32 5.33
CA THR A 653 -34.46 -10.69 6.22
C THR A 653 -34.40 -11.29 7.62
N PHE A 654 -34.75 -10.48 8.63
CA PHE A 654 -34.67 -10.77 10.08
C PHE A 654 -35.37 -12.07 10.56
N TRP A 655 -36.14 -12.74 9.70
CA TRP A 655 -36.81 -14.01 9.97
C TRP A 655 -36.09 -15.25 9.40
N GLY A 656 -34.83 -15.11 9.00
CA GLY A 656 -33.89 -16.24 8.95
C GLY A 656 -34.11 -17.25 7.82
N THR A 657 -34.62 -16.82 6.66
CA THR A 657 -34.52 -17.61 5.43
C THR A 657 -33.05 -17.59 4.97
N PRO A 658 -32.30 -18.72 4.97
CA PRO A 658 -30.92 -18.70 4.53
C PRO A 658 -30.86 -18.42 3.04
N ILE A 659 -29.98 -17.52 2.60
CA ILE A 659 -29.58 -17.46 1.20
C ILE A 659 -28.90 -18.81 0.89
N PRO A 660 -29.37 -19.60 -0.09
CA PRO A 660 -28.74 -20.87 -0.41
C PRO A 660 -27.29 -20.62 -0.80
N SER A 661 -26.32 -21.39 -0.28
CA SER A 661 -24.88 -21.20 -0.53
C SER A 661 -24.41 -21.43 -1.98
N LYS A 662 -25.35 -21.56 -2.92
CA LYS A 662 -25.14 -21.48 -4.38
C LYS A 662 -25.45 -20.10 -4.97
N ARG A 663 -25.96 -19.16 -4.15
CA ARG A 663 -26.32 -17.77 -4.48
C ARG A 663 -25.43 -16.75 -3.77
N LEU A 664 -24.15 -17.09 -3.65
CA LEU A 664 -23.06 -16.27 -3.12
C LEU A 664 -21.77 -16.66 -3.85
N SER A 665 -21.84 -16.70 -5.18
CA SER A 665 -20.67 -16.89 -6.05
C SER A 665 -20.20 -15.53 -6.58
N ASN A 666 -18.91 -15.41 -6.93
CA ASN A 666 -18.26 -14.23 -7.50
C ASN A 666 -18.83 -13.84 -8.90
N LEU A 667 -19.96 -14.44 -9.29
CA LEU A 667 -20.75 -14.17 -10.48
C LEU A 667 -22.03 -13.38 -10.17
N GLU A 668 -22.50 -13.26 -8.93
CA GLU A 668 -23.64 -12.38 -8.60
C GLU A 668 -23.17 -10.93 -8.45
N ILE A 669 -22.10 -10.70 -7.69
CA ILE A 669 -21.34 -9.44 -7.66
C ILE A 669 -19.92 -9.72 -8.13
N SER A 670 -19.41 -8.91 -9.05
CA SER A 670 -18.07 -9.11 -9.60
C SER A 670 -17.01 -8.39 -8.78
N GLU A 671 -16.30 -9.16 -7.96
CA GLU A 671 -15.01 -8.80 -7.37
C GLU A 671 -14.07 -8.16 -8.40
N LEU A 672 -13.87 -8.80 -9.56
CA LEU A 672 -12.99 -8.32 -10.64
C LEU A 672 -13.38 -6.93 -11.17
N ASN A 673 -14.68 -6.61 -11.23
CA ASN A 673 -15.14 -5.34 -11.79
C ASN A 673 -15.17 -4.22 -10.72
N LEU A 674 -15.40 -4.56 -9.45
CA LEU A 674 -15.19 -3.63 -8.33
C LEU A 674 -13.69 -3.28 -8.20
N GLN A 675 -12.82 -4.30 -8.30
CA GLN A 675 -11.37 -4.15 -8.36
C GLN A 675 -10.94 -3.24 -9.51
N ALA A 676 -11.48 -3.44 -10.71
CA ALA A 676 -11.12 -2.68 -11.91
C ALA A 676 -11.39 -1.16 -11.79
N VAL A 677 -12.43 -0.74 -11.06
CA VAL A 677 -12.64 0.69 -10.81
C VAL A 677 -11.79 1.18 -9.62
N SER A 678 -11.74 0.43 -8.52
CA SER A 678 -11.18 0.95 -7.25
C SER A 678 -9.71 0.66 -6.98
N GLY A 679 -9.20 -0.55 -7.26
CA GLY A 679 -7.87 -1.00 -6.83
C GLY A 679 -7.88 -2.45 -6.31
N GLY A 680 -6.70 -2.95 -5.90
CA GLY A 680 -6.47 -4.37 -5.63
C GLY A 680 -6.84 -4.90 -4.22
N GLN A 681 -6.96 -4.04 -3.21
CA GLN A 681 -7.14 -4.50 -1.82
C GLN A 681 -8.59 -4.83 -1.48
N GLY A 682 -8.96 -6.11 -1.65
CA GLY A 682 -10.30 -6.65 -1.40
C GLY A 682 -10.62 -6.99 0.06
N GLY A 683 -11.92 -7.18 0.35
CA GLY A 683 -12.41 -7.66 1.65
C GLY A 683 -13.89 -8.10 1.61
N VAL A 684 -14.33 -8.79 2.67
CA VAL A 684 -15.72 -9.22 2.85
C VAL A 684 -16.19 -8.93 4.28
N ASP A 685 -17.34 -8.29 4.43
CA ASP A 685 -17.96 -7.88 5.71
C ASP A 685 -16.96 -7.18 6.66
N GLU A 686 -16.11 -6.33 6.07
CA GLU A 686 -15.06 -5.59 6.78
C GLU A 686 -15.64 -4.51 7.70
N ARG A 687 -15.09 -4.37 8.91
CA ARG A 687 -15.57 -3.38 9.90
C ARG A 687 -15.13 -1.94 9.61
N SER A 688 -14.27 -1.74 8.62
CA SER A 688 -13.79 -0.45 8.15
C SER A 688 -13.35 -0.59 6.69
N LEU A 689 -13.52 0.47 5.91
CA LEU A 689 -13.18 0.55 4.49
C LEU A 689 -11.87 1.30 4.24
N ARG A 690 -11.23 1.84 5.30
CA ARG A 690 -10.09 2.76 5.18
C ARG A 690 -8.85 2.13 4.54
N SER A 691 -8.64 0.84 4.73
CA SER A 691 -7.50 0.07 4.17
C SER A 691 -7.88 -0.80 2.97
N LYS A 692 -9.08 -0.60 2.39
CA LYS A 692 -9.64 -1.44 1.32
C LYS A 692 -9.98 -0.61 0.09
N ASP A 693 -9.73 -1.18 -1.08
CA ASP A 693 -10.14 -0.60 -2.36
C ASP A 693 -11.56 -1.07 -2.70
N PHE A 694 -11.87 -2.36 -2.47
CA PHE A 694 -13.23 -2.88 -2.59
C PHE A 694 -13.63 -3.79 -1.43
N VAL A 695 -14.93 -3.80 -1.11
CA VAL A 695 -15.52 -4.72 -0.12
C VAL A 695 -16.90 -5.20 -0.55
N PHE A 696 -17.17 -6.49 -0.36
CA PHE A 696 -18.52 -7.07 -0.45
C PHE A 696 -19.14 -7.23 0.95
N PHE A 697 -20.43 -6.93 1.10
CA PHE A 697 -21.16 -7.09 2.36
C PHE A 697 -22.32 -8.07 2.24
N THR A 698 -22.42 -9.03 3.16
CA THR A 698 -23.60 -9.89 3.34
C THR A 698 -24.52 -9.41 4.46
N GLU A 699 -24.01 -8.62 5.43
CA GLU A 699 -24.77 -8.11 6.58
C GLU A 699 -24.97 -6.58 6.55
N GLN A 700 -26.24 -6.14 6.55
CA GLN A 700 -26.63 -4.72 6.56
C GLN A 700 -26.01 -3.93 7.73
N ASP A 701 -26.01 -4.53 8.92
CA ASP A 701 -25.48 -3.88 10.12
C ASP A 701 -23.97 -3.71 10.05
N VAL A 702 -23.24 -4.66 9.46
CA VAL A 702 -21.79 -4.57 9.26
C VAL A 702 -21.44 -3.50 8.24
N PHE A 703 -22.13 -3.48 7.09
CA PHE A 703 -21.95 -2.41 6.07
C PHE A 703 -22.18 -1.00 6.65
N LYS A 704 -23.26 -0.81 7.41
CA LYS A 704 -23.55 0.44 8.11
C LYS A 704 -22.42 0.85 9.06
N GLN A 705 -21.88 -0.10 9.84
CA GLN A 705 -20.75 0.18 10.74
C GLN A 705 -19.46 0.44 9.97
N ALA A 706 -19.23 -0.21 8.83
CA ALA A 706 -18.07 0.02 7.98
C ALA A 706 -18.01 1.45 7.45
N LEU A 707 -19.12 1.98 6.92
CA LEU A 707 -19.22 3.39 6.52
C LEU A 707 -19.03 4.33 7.70
N LEU A 708 -19.67 4.07 8.85
CA LEU A 708 -19.50 4.89 10.05
C LEU A 708 -18.04 4.92 10.54
N ASN A 709 -17.39 3.77 10.73
CA ASN A 709 -16.01 3.68 11.20
C ASN A 709 -15.00 4.29 10.23
N SER A 710 -15.33 4.36 8.93
CA SER A 710 -14.45 4.96 7.92
C SER A 710 -14.53 6.48 7.84
N LEU A 711 -15.70 7.03 8.23
CA LEU A 711 -16.06 8.45 8.13
C LEU A 711 -16.07 9.19 9.49
N ASN A 712 -16.14 8.46 10.60
CA ASN A 712 -16.23 8.99 11.97
C ASN A 712 -14.85 9.01 12.65
N LEU A 713 -13.82 9.51 11.97
CA LEU A 713 -12.55 9.82 12.63
C LEU A 713 -12.76 11.06 13.52
N PRO A 714 -12.61 10.95 14.86
CA PRO A 714 -12.86 12.07 15.75
C PRO A 714 -11.81 13.16 15.58
N CYS A 715 -12.22 14.43 15.62
CA CYS A 715 -11.29 15.54 15.91
C CYS A 715 -10.74 15.33 17.32
N GLN A 716 -9.45 15.06 17.44
CA GLN A 716 -8.76 14.81 18.70
C GLN A 716 -7.28 15.20 18.62
N VAL A 717 -6.67 15.48 19.77
CA VAL A 717 -5.22 15.36 19.94
C VAL A 717 -4.92 13.91 20.28
N THR A 718 -3.99 13.24 19.59
CA THR A 718 -3.47 11.94 20.02
C THR A 718 -2.07 12.05 20.59
N VAL A 719 -1.79 11.27 21.63
CA VAL A 719 -0.49 11.20 22.31
C VAL A 719 -0.05 9.74 22.36
N GLU A 720 1.14 9.45 21.86
CA GLU A 720 1.77 8.13 21.97
C GLU A 720 3.12 8.19 22.66
N ARG A 721 3.59 7.04 23.12
CA ARG A 721 4.96 6.86 23.63
C ARG A 721 5.77 6.04 22.63
N ARG A 722 7.06 6.34 22.52
CA ARG A 722 8.05 5.42 21.93
C ARG A 722 9.29 5.32 22.81
N PHE A 723 10.02 4.23 22.64
CA PHE A 723 11.13 3.82 23.50
C PHE A 723 12.42 3.68 22.70
N TYR A 724 13.45 4.44 23.06
CA TYR A 724 14.81 4.34 22.52
C TYR A 724 15.61 3.30 23.31
N GLU A 725 16.11 2.27 22.61
CA GLU A 725 16.80 1.10 23.18
C GLU A 725 18.29 1.03 22.81
N GLY A 726 18.84 2.11 22.24
CA GLY A 726 20.28 2.26 21.96
C GLY A 726 21.04 3.06 23.04
N ASP A 727 22.35 3.19 22.84
CA ASP A 727 23.29 3.70 23.85
C ASP A 727 23.65 5.20 23.72
N ASP A 728 23.27 5.89 22.64
CA ASP A 728 23.60 7.32 22.47
C ASP A 728 22.61 8.23 23.24
N GLU A 729 23.13 8.93 24.24
CA GLU A 729 22.38 9.92 25.02
C GLU A 729 21.87 11.12 24.21
N ASN A 730 22.51 11.42 23.07
CA ASN A 730 22.37 12.68 22.35
C ASN A 730 21.57 12.55 21.04
N VAL A 731 21.19 11.31 20.67
CA VAL A 731 20.41 11.08 19.45
C VAL A 731 19.05 11.77 19.55
N VAL A 732 18.60 12.38 18.44
CA VAL A 732 17.22 12.85 18.35
C VAL A 732 16.33 11.63 18.08
N PRO A 733 15.34 11.34 18.95
CA PRO A 733 14.49 10.18 18.76
C PRO A 733 13.49 10.42 17.61
N ASN A 734 13.25 9.39 16.81
CA ASN A 734 12.32 9.40 15.69
C ASN A 734 11.53 8.08 15.65
N PHE A 735 10.75 7.84 14.58
CA PHE A 735 9.94 6.62 14.47
C PHE A 735 10.80 5.35 14.32
N ASP A 736 11.93 5.47 13.62
CA ASP A 736 12.74 4.35 13.14
C ASP A 736 13.76 3.86 14.19
N ASN A 737 14.29 4.78 15.00
CA ASN A 737 15.22 4.47 16.09
C ASN A 737 14.54 4.19 17.44
N THR A 738 13.20 4.25 17.51
CA THR A 738 12.44 3.93 18.73
C THR A 738 11.29 2.95 18.46
N ARG A 739 11.04 2.01 19.39
CA ARG A 739 9.90 1.07 19.27
C ARG A 739 8.62 1.60 19.92
N GLY A 740 7.47 1.11 19.45
CA GLY A 740 6.16 1.37 20.02
C GLY A 740 5.82 0.58 21.30
N THR A 741 4.53 0.63 21.62
CA THR A 741 3.90 0.19 22.88
C THR A 741 2.95 -1.02 22.71
N ASN A 742 2.87 -1.62 21.52
CA ASN A 742 2.02 -2.80 21.25
C ASN A 742 2.24 -3.96 22.24
N VAL A 743 3.45 -4.15 22.76
CA VAL A 743 3.81 -5.19 23.75
C VAL A 743 3.25 -4.90 25.16
N GLU A 744 2.94 -3.65 25.50
CA GLU A 744 2.41 -3.27 26.82
C GLU A 744 0.88 -3.50 26.95
N THR A 745 0.43 -4.74 26.74
CA THR A 745 -1.00 -5.10 26.60
C THR A 745 -1.86 -4.99 27.87
N ASN A 746 -1.39 -4.36 28.95
CA ASN A 746 -2.12 -4.25 30.22
C ASN A 746 -2.74 -2.86 30.40
N ALA A 747 -4.07 -2.78 30.21
CA ALA A 747 -4.86 -1.62 30.56
C ALA A 747 -4.58 -1.15 32.01
N ASN A 748 -4.58 0.16 32.21
CA ASN A 748 -4.18 0.89 33.44
C ASN A 748 -2.66 0.99 33.72
N LYS A 749 -1.76 0.37 32.95
CA LYS A 749 -0.30 0.60 33.12
C LYS A 749 0.11 2.04 32.82
N TRP A 750 -0.41 2.65 31.76
CA TRP A 750 -0.16 4.05 31.42
C TRP A 750 -1.42 4.84 31.05
N GLU A 751 -1.29 6.16 31.17
CA GLU A 751 -2.39 7.15 31.13
C GLU A 751 -1.80 8.54 30.85
N PHE A 752 -2.54 9.38 30.14
CA PHE A 752 -2.28 10.82 30.00
C PHE A 752 -3.50 11.62 30.45
N THR A 753 -3.26 12.84 30.95
CA THR A 753 -4.31 13.82 31.29
C THR A 753 -4.13 15.08 30.46
N ALA A 754 -5.22 15.58 29.88
CA ALA A 754 -5.27 16.84 29.16
C ALA A 754 -6.11 17.86 29.92
N ASP A 755 -5.52 19.01 30.27
CA ASP A 755 -6.25 20.19 30.73
C ASP A 755 -6.48 21.10 29.52
N MET A 756 -7.72 21.19 29.07
CA MET A 756 -8.10 21.79 27.80
C MET A 756 -8.79 23.13 28.06
N THR A 757 -8.23 24.24 27.57
CA THR A 757 -8.82 25.59 27.68
C THR A 757 -9.45 26.01 26.34
N PRO A 758 -10.78 25.92 26.15
CA PRO A 758 -11.45 26.37 24.95
C PRO A 758 -11.60 27.89 24.96
N THR A 759 -11.72 28.53 23.78
CA THR A 759 -11.91 29.98 23.66
C THR A 759 -13.19 30.50 24.33
N SER A 760 -14.16 29.62 24.65
CA SER A 760 -15.35 29.94 25.45
C SER A 760 -15.09 30.13 26.95
N GLY A 761 -13.91 29.76 27.46
CA GLY A 761 -13.42 30.13 28.79
C GLY A 761 -13.76 29.20 29.96
N THR A 762 -14.36 28.03 29.72
CA THR A 762 -14.49 26.97 30.74
C THR A 762 -13.46 25.88 30.48
N GLU A 763 -12.49 25.71 31.38
CA GLU A 763 -11.46 24.68 31.28
C GLU A 763 -12.06 23.27 31.53
N GLU A 764 -11.68 22.31 30.69
CA GLU A 764 -12.16 20.91 30.71
C GLU A 764 -10.97 19.96 30.90
N GLN A 765 -10.96 19.18 31.97
CA GLN A 765 -9.97 18.13 32.20
C GLN A 765 -10.46 16.78 31.67
N GLN A 766 -9.63 16.07 30.91
CA GLN A 766 -9.88 14.70 30.45
C GLN A 766 -8.69 13.78 30.80
N SER A 767 -8.95 12.60 31.36
CA SER A 767 -7.96 11.53 31.49
C SER A 767 -8.20 10.43 30.46
N LYS A 768 -7.15 9.88 29.87
CA LYS A 768 -7.22 8.84 28.84
C LYS A 768 -6.16 7.76 29.07
N VAL A 769 -6.64 6.53 29.23
CA VAL A 769 -5.84 5.31 29.03
C VAL A 769 -5.86 5.00 27.52
N PRO A 770 -4.71 4.67 26.90
CA PRO A 770 -4.66 4.26 25.49
C PRO A 770 -5.51 3.01 25.20
N ASP A 771 -6.08 2.94 24.00
CA ASP A 771 -6.89 1.80 23.55
C ASP A 771 -6.42 1.24 22.21
N SER A 772 -6.44 -0.10 22.16
CA SER A 772 -6.19 -0.99 21.03
C SER A 772 -7.04 -0.74 19.77
N VAL A 773 -8.08 0.10 19.86
CA VAL A 773 -8.98 0.44 18.74
C VAL A 773 -8.42 1.57 17.86
N ASN A 774 -7.59 2.46 18.42
CA ASN A 774 -7.00 3.61 17.71
C ASN A 774 -5.49 3.40 17.49
N LYS A 775 -5.13 2.38 16.69
CA LYS A 775 -3.72 2.10 16.36
C LYS A 775 -3.29 2.83 15.09
N LEU A 776 -2.12 3.49 15.15
CA LEU A 776 -1.25 3.64 14.00
C LEU A 776 -0.11 2.62 14.15
N GLY A 777 0.13 1.82 13.10
CA GLY A 777 1.23 0.87 13.02
C GLY A 777 1.41 -0.02 14.26
N ASP A 778 2.57 0.13 14.91
CA ASP A 778 3.02 -0.64 16.07
C ASP A 778 2.57 -0.08 17.43
N ASN A 779 1.69 0.93 17.45
CA ASN A 779 1.47 1.75 18.65
C ASN A 779 0.02 1.84 19.13
N ASN A 780 -0.15 1.96 20.46
CA ASN A 780 -1.40 2.34 21.11
C ASN A 780 -1.35 3.83 21.45
N GLN A 781 -2.47 4.56 21.35
CA GLN A 781 -2.50 6.02 21.54
C GLN A 781 -3.58 6.48 22.53
N ALA A 782 -3.29 7.53 23.31
CA ALA A 782 -4.26 8.25 24.12
C ALA A 782 -4.93 9.36 23.28
N GLY A 783 -6.24 9.25 23.02
CA GLY A 783 -6.99 10.21 22.21
C GLY A 783 -7.87 11.16 23.03
N PHE A 784 -7.69 12.47 22.83
CA PHE A 784 -8.38 13.56 23.52
C PHE A 784 -9.33 14.33 22.57
N PRO A 785 -10.64 14.01 22.54
CA PRO A 785 -11.58 14.63 21.61
C PRO A 785 -11.74 16.15 21.84
N LEU A 786 -11.69 16.90 20.74
CA LEU A 786 -11.95 18.35 20.69
C LEU A 786 -13.46 18.62 20.58
N ASN A 787 -13.93 19.74 21.15
CA ASN A 787 -15.36 20.11 21.22
C ASN A 787 -15.97 20.64 19.89
N ARG A 788 -15.16 20.80 18.83
CA ARG A 788 -15.56 21.13 17.44
C ARG A 788 -16.39 22.42 17.28
N THR A 789 -16.41 23.28 18.30
CA THR A 789 -17.26 24.49 18.34
C THR A 789 -16.48 25.75 18.75
N THR A 790 -15.38 25.60 19.49
CA THR A 790 -14.40 26.65 19.73
C THR A 790 -12.99 26.13 19.45
N GLY A 791 -12.05 27.02 19.14
CA GLY A 791 -10.64 26.68 19.24
C GLY A 791 -10.26 26.45 20.70
N TYR A 792 -9.05 25.93 20.93
CA TYR A 792 -8.47 25.89 22.26
C TYR A 792 -7.26 26.81 22.28
N THR A 793 -7.30 27.84 23.14
CA THR A 793 -6.14 28.73 23.33
C THR A 793 -4.97 27.97 23.93
N GLN A 794 -5.26 26.90 24.67
CA GLN A 794 -4.28 26.06 25.33
C GLN A 794 -4.81 24.62 25.51
N ILE A 795 -3.93 23.63 25.32
CA ILE A 795 -4.14 22.26 25.83
C ILE A 795 -2.83 21.82 26.50
N ASP A 796 -2.89 21.52 27.80
CA ASP A 796 -1.76 20.99 28.57
C ASP A 796 -1.88 19.47 28.66
N ILE A 797 -0.99 18.75 27.99
CA ILE A 797 -0.82 17.29 28.12
C ILE A 797 0.17 17.00 29.24
N LYS A 798 -0.23 16.15 30.18
CA LYS A 798 0.56 15.77 31.37
C LYS A 798 0.55 14.26 31.55
N GLU A 799 1.66 13.72 32.02
CA GLU A 799 1.80 12.30 32.36
C GLU A 799 1.92 12.12 33.88
N PRO A 800 1.12 11.26 34.53
CA PRO A 800 1.31 10.98 35.95
C PRO A 800 2.63 10.22 36.16
N ALA A 801 3.61 10.80 36.86
CA ALA A 801 4.97 10.23 36.98
C ALA A 801 5.06 8.78 37.51
N GLY A 802 4.03 8.27 38.20
CA GLY A 802 3.88 6.86 38.57
C GLY A 802 3.38 5.92 37.45
N LYS A 803 3.34 6.40 36.21
CA LYS A 803 2.94 5.68 34.98
C LYS A 803 4.10 5.53 33.97
N ILE A 804 5.30 6.02 34.30
CA ILE A 804 6.53 5.71 33.58
C ILE A 804 6.95 4.27 33.97
N PRO A 805 7.27 3.37 33.01
CA PRO A 805 7.75 2.04 33.34
C PRO A 805 9.06 2.05 34.16
N SER A 806 9.25 1.07 35.03
CA SER A 806 10.50 0.96 35.81
C SER A 806 11.68 0.64 34.89
N GLY A 807 12.85 1.23 35.16
CA GLY A 807 14.02 1.13 34.29
C GLY A 807 14.05 2.11 33.11
N TRP A 808 13.07 3.01 32.99
CA TRP A 808 12.98 4.01 31.92
C TRP A 808 13.04 5.44 32.45
N ILE A 809 13.71 6.32 31.71
CA ILE A 809 13.77 7.77 31.99
C ILE A 809 13.29 8.58 30.80
N ARG A 810 12.84 9.80 31.10
CA ARG A 810 12.40 10.80 30.12
C ARG A 810 13.52 11.12 29.13
N MET A 811 13.23 11.05 27.83
CA MET A 811 14.10 11.52 26.76
C MET A 811 13.58 12.87 26.23
N ASP A 812 14.46 13.75 25.78
CA ASP A 812 14.04 14.95 25.05
C ASP A 812 13.67 14.59 23.61
N ALA A 813 12.54 15.14 23.14
CA ALA A 813 11.97 14.87 21.83
C ALA A 813 12.62 15.72 20.71
N GLY A 814 13.58 16.58 21.05
CA GLY A 814 14.26 17.46 20.10
C GLY A 814 15.50 18.11 20.70
N PRO A 815 16.35 18.71 19.85
CA PRO A 815 17.67 19.22 20.24
C PRO A 815 17.63 20.47 21.14
N ASN A 816 16.45 21.07 21.37
CA ASN A 816 16.29 22.23 22.25
C ASN A 816 15.60 21.88 23.59
N GLY A 817 15.42 20.59 23.90
CA GLY A 817 14.75 20.12 25.11
C GLY A 817 13.22 20.05 24.99
N GLU A 818 12.70 19.91 23.76
CA GLU A 818 11.28 19.70 23.48
C GLU A 818 10.75 18.45 24.20
N ARG A 819 9.53 18.52 24.75
CA ARG A 819 8.93 17.40 25.51
C ARG A 819 8.00 16.50 24.69
N ALA A 820 7.64 16.93 23.48
CA ALA A 820 6.95 16.12 22.51
C ALA A 820 7.26 16.63 21.09
N GLN A 821 7.42 15.71 20.14
CA GLN A 821 7.29 16.01 18.72
C GLN A 821 5.81 15.99 18.39
N CYS A 822 5.23 17.15 18.07
CA CYS A 822 3.84 17.23 17.63
C CYS A 822 3.78 17.68 16.17
N SER A 823 2.83 17.11 15.41
CA SER A 823 2.55 17.49 14.03
C SER A 823 1.05 17.53 13.77
N THR A 824 0.65 18.33 12.79
CA THR A 824 -0.64 18.15 12.13
C THR A 824 -0.59 16.87 11.30
N LYS A 825 -1.75 16.25 11.06
CA LYS A 825 -1.89 15.12 10.12
C LYS A 825 -1.49 15.43 8.65
N ALA A 826 -1.07 16.66 8.34
CA ALA A 826 -0.45 17.04 7.06
C ALA A 826 1.10 17.12 7.16
N GLY A 827 1.72 16.42 8.13
CA GLY A 827 3.17 16.41 8.39
C GLY A 827 3.73 17.68 9.01
N LYS A 828 3.05 18.83 8.87
CA LYS A 828 3.53 20.13 9.37
C LYS A 828 3.73 20.10 10.90
N PRO A 829 4.93 20.42 11.42
CA PRO A 829 5.18 20.49 12.86
C PRO A 829 4.27 21.47 13.60
N VAL A 830 4.01 21.19 14.87
CA VAL A 830 3.25 22.03 15.80
C VAL A 830 4.12 22.35 17.01
N THR A 831 4.38 23.64 17.23
CA THR A 831 5.25 24.10 18.32
C THR A 831 4.66 23.74 19.69
N THR A 832 5.43 22.99 20.48
CA THR A 832 5.09 22.68 21.87
C THR A 832 5.75 23.68 22.83
N THR A 833 5.32 23.70 24.09
CA THR A 833 6.02 24.40 25.18
C THR A 833 6.15 23.43 26.35
N ALA A 834 7.35 23.24 26.89
CA ALA A 834 7.57 22.38 28.06
C ALA A 834 6.82 22.92 29.30
N LEU A 835 6.35 22.00 30.16
CA LEU A 835 5.81 22.31 31.49
C LEU A 835 6.84 21.94 32.57
N GLU A 836 6.73 22.50 33.78
CA GLU A 836 7.78 22.51 34.82
C GLU A 836 8.08 21.14 35.50
N SER A 837 7.72 20.02 34.88
CA SER A 837 8.12 18.69 35.36
C SER A 837 9.48 18.29 34.78
N GLU A 838 10.48 18.05 35.63
CA GLU A 838 11.76 17.47 35.19
C GLU A 838 11.63 15.96 34.85
N LYS A 839 10.62 15.28 35.41
CA LYS A 839 10.52 13.81 35.38
C LYS A 839 9.61 13.25 34.29
N THR A 840 8.72 14.05 33.71
CA THR A 840 7.71 13.60 32.73
C THR A 840 7.76 14.45 31.47
N ASN A 841 7.24 13.89 30.38
CA ASN A 841 7.07 14.59 29.12
C ASN A 841 5.78 15.44 29.12
N ASP A 842 5.66 16.35 30.09
CA ASP A 842 4.53 17.28 30.18
C ASP A 842 4.75 18.45 29.21
N PHE A 843 3.76 18.72 28.34
CA PHE A 843 3.84 19.74 27.30
C PHE A 843 2.52 20.48 27.07
N ARG A 844 2.64 21.67 26.50
CA ARG A 844 1.52 22.56 26.14
C ARG A 844 1.46 22.78 24.64
N LEU A 845 0.27 22.60 24.08
CA LEU A 845 -0.14 23.10 22.78
C LEU A 845 -0.84 24.46 22.95
N LYS A 846 -0.72 25.34 21.96
CA LYS A 846 -1.41 26.64 21.89
C LYS A 846 -2.19 26.76 20.59
N ASP A 847 -3.23 27.60 20.62
CA ASP A 847 -4.02 27.98 19.43
C ASP A 847 -4.48 26.79 18.57
N VAL A 848 -4.87 25.70 19.26
CA VAL A 848 -5.29 24.44 18.63
C VAL A 848 -6.59 24.68 17.88
N PRO A 849 -6.64 24.39 16.57
CA PRO A 849 -7.77 24.74 15.71
C PRO A 849 -9.03 23.92 16.03
N VAL A 850 -10.18 24.45 15.60
CA VAL A 850 -11.51 23.79 15.74
C VAL A 850 -11.56 22.46 14.96
N ASN A 851 -10.81 22.39 13.86
CA ASN A 851 -10.80 21.30 12.88
C ASN A 851 -9.37 20.82 12.64
N GLY A 852 -9.22 19.52 12.34
CA GLY A 852 -7.94 18.85 12.19
C GLY A 852 -7.48 18.13 13.46
N GLY A 853 -6.68 17.08 13.28
CA GLY A 853 -6.04 16.35 14.38
C GLY A 853 -4.58 16.76 14.53
N ILE A 854 -4.11 16.76 15.77
CA ILE A 854 -2.68 16.88 16.13
C ILE A 854 -2.25 15.51 16.67
N HIS A 855 -1.18 14.97 16.12
CA HIS A 855 -0.51 13.80 16.68
C HIS A 855 0.75 14.26 17.44
N CYS A 856 1.03 13.65 18.58
CA CYS A 856 2.18 13.95 19.42
C CYS A 856 2.87 12.66 19.89
N VAL A 857 4.18 12.60 19.72
CA VAL A 857 5.04 11.51 20.22
C VAL A 857 5.86 12.04 21.41
N VAL A 858 5.88 11.28 22.51
CA VAL A 858 6.81 11.48 23.63
C VAL A 858 7.76 10.30 23.76
N TYR A 859 8.99 10.56 24.19
CA TYR A 859 10.07 9.58 24.12
C TYR A 859 10.68 9.25 25.49
N TYR A 860 11.10 7.99 25.62
CA TYR A 860 11.75 7.44 26.81
C TYR A 860 13.02 6.69 26.39
N ARG A 861 14.07 6.76 27.22
CA ARG A 861 15.32 6.01 27.04
C ARG A 861 15.71 5.23 28.29
N ILE A 862 16.60 4.26 28.12
CA ILE A 862 17.26 3.56 29.23
C ILE A 862 18.22 4.56 29.94
N PRO A 863 18.38 4.50 31.28
CA PRO A 863 19.42 5.24 31.99
C PRO A 863 20.82 4.89 31.48
N SER A 864 21.60 5.91 31.15
CA SER A 864 22.95 5.80 30.59
C SER A 864 24.08 5.68 31.62
N GLU A 865 23.77 5.68 32.93
CA GLU A 865 24.77 5.32 33.93
C GLU A 865 25.14 3.84 33.75
N PRO A 866 26.40 3.50 33.38
CA PRO A 866 26.78 2.12 33.17
C PRO A 866 26.64 1.32 34.48
N PRO A 867 26.20 0.06 34.43
CA PRO A 867 26.00 -0.76 35.62
C PRO A 867 27.28 -0.80 36.46
N GLN A 868 27.17 -0.40 37.74
CA GLN A 868 28.33 -0.15 38.61
C GLN A 868 29.32 -1.33 38.57
N PRO A 869 30.57 -1.11 38.12
CA PRO A 869 31.47 -2.21 37.76
C PRO A 869 31.72 -3.13 38.95
N GLY A 870 31.32 -4.38 38.81
CA GLY A 870 31.25 -5.31 39.93
C GLY A 870 31.45 -6.76 39.51
N THR A 871 31.91 -7.57 40.47
CA THR A 871 32.02 -9.02 40.32
C THR A 871 30.98 -9.76 41.16
N PHE A 872 30.59 -10.94 40.69
CA PHE A 872 29.74 -11.90 41.38
C PHE A 872 30.29 -13.34 41.23
N LYS A 873 29.68 -14.28 41.96
CA LYS A 873 29.95 -15.72 41.85
C LYS A 873 28.71 -16.41 41.25
N PHE A 874 28.91 -17.35 40.34
CA PHE A 874 27.81 -18.11 39.73
C PHE A 874 27.97 -19.59 40.06
N LYS A 875 26.89 -20.21 40.55
CA LYS A 875 26.81 -21.64 40.87
C LYS A 875 25.68 -22.26 40.08
N LEU A 876 26.01 -23.27 39.28
CA LEU A 876 25.06 -24.07 38.52
C LEU A 876 24.93 -25.46 39.15
N ASN A 877 23.71 -25.91 39.37
CA ASN A 877 23.40 -27.26 39.84
C ASN A 877 22.57 -27.96 38.76
N LYS A 878 23.17 -28.94 38.10
CA LYS A 878 22.50 -29.83 37.16
C LYS A 878 21.61 -30.79 37.93
N VAL A 879 20.30 -30.75 37.70
CA VAL A 879 19.33 -31.59 38.40
C VAL A 879 18.40 -32.37 37.45
N ASP A 880 17.72 -33.36 38.01
CA ASP A 880 16.59 -34.06 37.40
C ASP A 880 15.33 -33.15 37.39
N ALA A 881 14.50 -33.25 36.35
CA ALA A 881 13.30 -32.41 36.18
C ALA A 881 12.04 -32.93 36.88
N GLN A 882 12.10 -34.13 37.47
CA GLN A 882 11.03 -34.76 38.24
C GLN A 882 11.33 -34.69 39.75
N ASP A 883 12.61 -34.70 40.14
CA ASP A 883 13.06 -34.42 41.51
C ASP A 883 14.31 -33.51 41.54
N ASN A 884 14.07 -32.20 41.74
CA ASN A 884 15.09 -31.15 41.80
C ASN A 884 16.06 -31.24 43.01
N THR A 885 16.02 -32.34 43.78
CA THR A 885 17.01 -32.67 44.81
C THR A 885 18.07 -33.66 44.32
N ILE A 886 17.83 -34.35 43.20
CA ILE A 886 18.78 -35.27 42.56
C ILE A 886 19.71 -34.47 41.64
N GLY A 887 20.98 -34.39 42.01
CA GLY A 887 22.05 -33.86 41.14
C GLY A 887 22.44 -34.87 40.06
N LEU A 888 22.81 -34.39 38.87
CA LEU A 888 23.12 -35.23 37.70
C LEU A 888 24.57 -35.11 37.23
N GLU A 889 25.26 -36.25 37.18
CA GLU A 889 26.64 -36.39 36.70
C GLU A 889 26.75 -36.33 35.17
N GLY A 890 27.94 -35.99 34.66
CA GLY A 890 28.33 -36.22 33.27
C GLY A 890 27.97 -35.11 32.27
N ALA A 891 27.14 -34.13 32.66
CA ALA A 891 26.84 -32.98 31.81
C ALA A 891 28.05 -32.04 31.64
N GLU A 892 28.08 -31.29 30.53
CA GLU A 892 29.12 -30.28 30.26
C GLU A 892 28.47 -28.96 29.79
N PHE A 893 29.10 -27.83 30.12
CA PHE A 893 28.54 -26.48 29.94
C PHE A 893 29.56 -25.49 29.39
N LYS A 894 29.04 -24.55 28.59
CA LYS A 894 29.73 -23.34 28.12
C LYS A 894 29.01 -22.11 28.67
N LEU A 895 29.76 -21.16 29.24
CA LEU A 895 29.24 -19.87 29.71
C LEU A 895 29.94 -18.76 28.93
N GLU A 896 29.18 -17.87 28.30
CA GLU A 896 29.71 -16.78 27.46
C GLU A 896 29.17 -15.43 27.92
N GLY A 897 30.02 -14.42 28.00
CA GLY A 897 29.63 -13.03 28.21
C GLY A 897 29.25 -12.36 26.88
N LEU A 898 28.17 -11.57 26.89
CA LEU A 898 27.55 -10.98 25.68
C LEU A 898 27.76 -9.46 25.54
N ASP A 899 28.40 -8.80 26.52
CA ASP A 899 28.68 -7.36 26.48
C ASP A 899 30.19 -7.13 26.36
N GLU A 900 30.65 -6.06 25.72
CA GLU A 900 32.10 -5.76 25.58
C GLU A 900 32.85 -5.82 26.92
N SER A 901 32.19 -5.42 28.01
CA SER A 901 32.77 -5.43 29.35
C SER A 901 33.07 -6.85 29.88
N ASN A 902 32.32 -7.87 29.47
CA ASN A 902 32.41 -9.26 29.98
C ASN A 902 32.66 -10.33 28.88
N ALA A 903 32.84 -9.89 27.63
CA ALA A 903 32.86 -10.72 26.43
C ALA A 903 33.80 -11.94 26.47
N GLY A 904 33.37 -13.01 25.82
CA GLY A 904 34.13 -14.25 25.64
C GLY A 904 33.67 -15.41 26.53
N GLU A 905 34.36 -16.54 26.42
CA GLU A 905 34.02 -17.78 27.13
C GLU A 905 34.66 -17.84 28.53
N HIS A 906 33.86 -18.20 29.54
CA HIS A 906 34.25 -18.29 30.94
C HIS A 906 34.26 -19.75 31.39
N ALA A 907 35.44 -20.30 31.68
CA ALA A 907 35.59 -21.65 32.21
C ALA A 907 35.22 -21.71 33.73
N PRO A 908 34.63 -22.81 34.21
CA PRO A 908 34.31 -22.98 35.63
C PRO A 908 35.59 -23.04 36.48
N SER A 909 35.61 -22.28 37.57
CA SER A 909 36.74 -22.18 38.51
C SER A 909 36.87 -23.39 39.44
N SER A 910 35.83 -24.23 39.56
CA SER A 910 35.96 -25.58 40.12
C SER A 910 34.95 -26.57 39.53
N VAL A 911 35.42 -27.82 39.37
CA VAL A 911 34.65 -28.98 38.90
C VAL A 911 34.81 -30.19 39.83
N GLU A 912 35.34 -30.02 41.04
CA GLU A 912 35.55 -31.13 42.01
C GLU A 912 34.25 -31.88 42.36
N ASN A 913 33.09 -31.20 42.26
CA ASN A 913 31.76 -31.75 42.47
C ASN A 913 30.94 -31.94 41.17
N ALA A 914 31.57 -31.88 39.99
CA ALA A 914 30.87 -32.16 38.72
C ALA A 914 30.32 -33.60 38.65
N GLY A 915 30.92 -34.54 39.40
CA GLY A 915 30.40 -35.89 39.64
C GLY A 915 29.05 -35.96 40.38
N ILE A 916 28.53 -34.83 40.85
CA ILE A 916 27.16 -34.68 41.38
C ILE A 916 26.40 -33.51 40.72
N GLY A 917 26.89 -33.03 39.57
CA GLY A 917 26.24 -31.99 38.77
C GLY A 917 26.51 -30.55 39.20
N GLU A 918 27.53 -30.27 40.02
CA GLU A 918 27.83 -28.91 40.48
C GLU A 918 28.98 -28.27 39.68
N PHE A 919 28.75 -27.04 39.20
CA PHE A 919 29.73 -26.20 38.50
C PHE A 919 29.76 -24.82 39.17
N ASN A 920 30.95 -24.25 39.38
CA ASN A 920 31.11 -22.93 39.99
C ASN A 920 32.02 -22.03 39.12
N TRP A 921 31.65 -20.75 39.02
CA TRP A 921 32.45 -19.67 38.45
C TRP A 921 32.61 -18.56 39.49
N THR A 922 33.80 -17.95 39.53
CA THR A 922 34.14 -16.87 40.45
C THR A 922 34.67 -15.66 39.67
N GLU A 923 34.47 -14.46 40.22
CA GLU A 923 34.98 -13.20 39.67
C GLU A 923 34.36 -12.79 38.31
N LEU A 924 33.19 -13.35 37.97
CA LEU A 924 32.40 -12.94 36.80
C LEU A 924 31.97 -11.47 36.93
N LYS A 925 32.16 -10.67 35.89
CA LYS A 925 31.74 -9.26 35.84
C LYS A 925 30.22 -9.14 35.65
N THR A 926 29.60 -8.10 36.19
CA THR A 926 28.25 -7.66 35.80
C THR A 926 28.10 -7.51 34.28
N GLY A 927 26.92 -7.82 33.74
CA GLY A 927 26.63 -7.88 32.30
C GLY A 927 25.67 -9.01 31.93
N ARG A 928 25.43 -9.20 30.63
CA ARG A 928 24.63 -10.26 30.02
C ARG A 928 25.45 -11.52 29.76
N TYR A 929 24.82 -12.68 29.89
CA TYR A 929 25.43 -14.00 29.79
C TYR A 929 24.53 -15.01 29.07
N LYS A 930 25.19 -15.95 28.37
CA LYS A 930 24.63 -17.10 27.65
C LYS A 930 25.20 -18.38 28.25
N LEU A 931 24.34 -19.24 28.79
CA LEU A 931 24.69 -20.55 29.33
C LEU A 931 24.15 -21.65 28.41
N SER A 932 25.06 -22.40 27.77
CA SER A 932 24.72 -23.51 26.88
C SER A 932 25.12 -24.84 27.51
N GLU A 933 24.20 -25.81 27.58
CA GLU A 933 24.58 -27.21 27.81
C GLU A 933 25.21 -27.76 26.53
N THR A 934 26.47 -28.20 26.59
CA THR A 934 27.19 -28.76 25.44
C THR A 934 27.09 -30.29 25.38
N LYS A 935 26.75 -30.93 26.50
CA LYS A 935 26.55 -32.38 26.63
C LYS A 935 25.56 -32.66 27.76
N ALA A 936 24.60 -33.54 27.51
CA ALA A 936 23.60 -33.95 28.48
C ALA A 936 24.20 -34.79 29.62
N ALA A 937 23.50 -34.85 30.74
CA ALA A 937 23.84 -35.72 31.85
C ALA A 937 23.82 -37.23 31.48
N ASP A 938 24.71 -37.98 32.12
CA ASP A 938 24.84 -39.43 31.92
C ASP A 938 23.62 -40.21 32.47
N GLY A 939 23.43 -41.44 31.98
CA GLY A 939 22.30 -42.28 32.40
C GLY A 939 20.98 -42.04 31.64
N GLY A 940 21.06 -41.40 30.47
CA GLY A 940 19.96 -41.31 29.50
C GLY A 940 19.09 -40.06 29.61
N TYR A 941 19.68 -38.90 29.92
CA TYR A 941 19.00 -37.61 29.85
C TYR A 941 19.10 -36.99 28.44
N ILE A 942 18.14 -36.12 28.12
CA ILE A 942 18.10 -35.36 26.87
C ILE A 942 18.90 -34.06 27.06
N LEU A 943 19.62 -33.62 26.03
CA LEU A 943 20.32 -32.33 25.98
C LEU A 943 19.31 -31.17 25.92
N LEU A 944 19.57 -30.07 26.63
CA LEU A 944 18.77 -28.85 26.47
C LEU A 944 18.92 -28.27 25.05
N ALA A 945 17.80 -28.15 24.36
CA ALA A 945 17.75 -27.71 22.95
C ALA A 945 17.95 -26.19 22.75
N GLN A 946 17.95 -25.41 23.83
CA GLN A 946 18.13 -23.96 23.82
C GLN A 946 19.03 -23.53 24.99
N PRO A 947 19.92 -22.52 24.81
CA PRO A 947 20.65 -21.90 25.91
C PRO A 947 19.73 -21.18 26.90
N VAL A 948 20.26 -20.89 28.08
CA VAL A 948 19.65 -19.98 29.07
C VAL A 948 20.39 -18.63 29.04
N PHE A 949 19.64 -17.55 28.95
CA PHE A 949 20.16 -16.18 28.90
C PHE A 949 19.81 -15.41 30.18
N PHE A 950 20.76 -14.66 30.75
CA PHE A 950 20.53 -13.87 31.96
C PHE A 950 21.43 -12.63 32.03
N ARG A 951 21.02 -11.61 32.79
CA ARG A 951 21.74 -10.34 32.98
C ARG A 951 21.91 -10.03 34.46
N VAL A 952 23.12 -9.62 34.85
CA VAL A 952 23.46 -9.28 36.25
C VAL A 952 23.88 -7.82 36.32
N VAL A 953 23.12 -7.02 37.08
CA VAL A 953 23.29 -5.57 37.23
C VAL A 953 23.65 -5.25 38.68
N ARG A 954 24.41 -4.18 38.90
CA ARG A 954 24.67 -3.63 40.24
C ARG A 954 24.04 -2.25 40.39
N ASP A 955 23.15 -2.15 41.37
CA ASP A 955 22.32 -0.99 41.70
C ASP A 955 22.67 -0.55 43.13
N GLY A 956 23.63 0.36 43.26
CA GLY A 956 24.30 0.67 44.52
C GLY A 956 24.98 -0.56 45.13
N ASN A 957 24.60 -0.91 46.37
CA ASN A 957 25.06 -2.15 47.04
C ASN A 957 24.22 -3.39 46.67
N ALA A 958 23.11 -3.25 45.93
CA ALA A 958 22.29 -4.38 45.52
C ALA A 958 22.83 -4.98 44.20
N THR A 959 22.92 -6.31 44.15
CA THR A 959 23.00 -7.04 42.88
C THR A 959 21.58 -7.40 42.45
N LYS A 960 21.23 -7.14 41.19
CA LYS A 960 19.96 -7.50 40.55
C LYS A 960 20.21 -8.52 39.45
N LEU A 961 19.26 -9.43 39.28
CA LEU A 961 19.31 -10.52 38.29
C LEU A 961 18.06 -10.44 37.41
N TYR A 962 18.26 -10.49 36.10
CA TYR A 962 17.20 -10.55 35.10
C TYR A 962 17.35 -11.84 34.31
N VAL A 963 16.24 -12.50 33.98
CA VAL A 963 16.22 -13.58 32.97
C VAL A 963 15.87 -12.94 31.63
N LEU A 964 16.67 -13.24 30.60
CA LEU A 964 16.53 -12.71 29.25
C LEU A 964 15.75 -13.71 28.38
N GLU A 965 14.98 -13.23 27.40
CA GLU A 965 14.28 -14.13 26.47
C GLU A 965 15.24 -14.79 25.46
N ASN A 966 16.25 -14.04 25.00
CA ASN A 966 17.20 -14.48 23.98
C ASN A 966 18.52 -13.66 24.06
N GLU A 967 19.42 -13.87 23.09
CA GLU A 967 20.75 -13.24 23.03
C GLU A 967 20.73 -11.74 22.72
N SER A 968 19.70 -11.28 22.00
CA SER A 968 19.51 -9.88 21.62
C SER A 968 18.73 -9.07 22.67
N ASP A 969 18.07 -9.73 23.62
CA ASP A 969 17.40 -9.05 24.73
C ASP A 969 18.44 -8.33 25.60
N GLN A 970 18.29 -7.01 25.69
CA GLN A 970 19.12 -6.12 26.50
C GLN A 970 18.57 -5.95 27.93
N THR A 971 17.30 -6.31 28.15
CA THR A 971 16.47 -5.86 29.28
C THR A 971 16.16 -6.98 30.28
N GLY A 972 15.50 -8.05 29.83
CA GLY A 972 15.01 -9.15 30.65
C GLY A 972 13.98 -8.77 31.71
N ILE A 973 13.45 -9.81 32.36
CA ILE A 973 12.50 -9.69 33.47
C ILE A 973 13.28 -9.79 34.79
N GLU A 974 13.20 -8.74 35.63
CA GLU A 974 13.86 -8.71 36.94
C GLU A 974 13.30 -9.81 37.86
N LEU A 975 14.19 -10.62 38.45
CA LEU A 975 13.82 -11.66 39.39
C LEU A 975 13.50 -11.04 40.77
N THR A 976 12.21 -10.99 41.09
CA THR A 976 11.69 -10.49 42.37
C THR A 976 10.90 -11.59 43.06
N GLU A 977 10.74 -11.54 44.39
CA GLU A 977 9.95 -12.54 45.12
C GLU A 977 8.45 -12.54 44.74
N GLU A 978 7.96 -11.53 44.01
CA GLU A 978 6.58 -11.49 43.49
C GLU A 978 6.42 -12.29 42.18
N ASN A 979 7.39 -12.22 41.24
CA ASN A 979 7.32 -12.88 39.92
C ASN A 979 8.20 -14.14 39.80
N LYS A 980 9.00 -14.48 40.82
CA LYS A 980 9.86 -15.68 40.88
C LYS A 980 9.15 -16.98 40.51
N ALA A 981 7.87 -17.14 40.87
CA ALA A 981 7.08 -18.33 40.55
C ALA A 981 6.65 -18.43 39.07
N GLU A 982 6.71 -17.34 38.31
CA GLU A 982 6.41 -17.29 36.88
C GLU A 982 7.70 -17.42 36.04
N ILE A 983 8.82 -16.87 36.53
CA ILE A 983 10.14 -16.92 35.88
C ILE A 983 10.83 -18.29 36.08
N VAL A 984 10.74 -18.89 37.28
CA VAL A 984 11.38 -20.17 37.60
C VAL A 984 10.53 -21.33 37.07
N THR A 985 10.57 -21.51 35.75
CA THR A 985 9.93 -22.59 35.01
C THR A 985 10.96 -23.35 34.15
N PHE A 986 10.64 -24.58 33.75
CA PHE A 986 11.57 -25.47 33.04
C PHE A 986 12.18 -24.77 31.79
N PRO A 987 13.52 -24.76 31.63
CA PRO A 987 14.50 -25.60 32.33
C PRO A 987 15.05 -25.05 33.67
N ILE A 988 14.76 -23.79 34.02
CA ILE A 988 15.24 -23.16 35.27
C ILE A 988 14.30 -23.54 36.43
N VAL A 989 14.68 -24.56 37.20
CA VAL A 989 13.82 -25.11 38.28
C VAL A 989 14.20 -24.64 39.70
N GLY A 990 15.06 -23.63 39.76
CA GLY A 990 15.45 -22.89 40.96
C GLY A 990 16.40 -21.77 40.57
N LEU A 991 16.21 -20.57 41.13
CA LEU A 991 17.07 -19.42 40.90
C LEU A 991 17.06 -18.56 42.15
N ASP A 992 18.19 -18.49 42.84
CA ASP A 992 18.34 -17.87 44.16
C ASP A 992 19.60 -17.02 44.24
N GLN A 993 19.56 -15.96 45.04
CA GLN A 993 20.68 -15.06 45.28
C GLN A 993 21.06 -15.07 46.76
N SER A 994 22.35 -15.07 47.08
CA SER A 994 22.86 -15.15 48.44
C SER A 994 24.13 -14.31 48.65
N GLY A 995 24.39 -13.92 49.89
CA GLY A 995 25.49 -13.00 50.25
C GLY A 995 25.10 -11.52 50.17
N ALA A 996 26.08 -10.65 50.38
CA ALA A 996 25.97 -9.19 50.31
C ALA A 996 27.25 -8.59 49.72
N ASP A 997 27.17 -7.35 49.23
CA ASP A 997 28.28 -6.61 48.61
C ASP A 997 29.03 -7.46 47.55
N ASN A 998 30.36 -7.35 47.49
CA ASN A 998 31.24 -7.98 46.49
C ASN A 998 31.31 -9.52 46.54
N GLU A 999 30.56 -10.19 47.42
CA GLU A 999 30.51 -11.66 47.50
C GLU A 999 29.16 -12.28 47.07
N THR A 1000 28.29 -11.51 46.39
CA THR A 1000 27.01 -12.04 45.88
C THR A 1000 27.22 -13.32 45.07
N THR A 1001 26.51 -14.38 45.46
CA THR A 1001 26.51 -15.68 44.80
C THR A 1001 25.13 -15.98 44.25
N ILE A 1002 25.02 -16.04 42.93
CA ILE A 1002 23.82 -16.43 42.19
C ILE A 1002 23.85 -17.94 41.99
N THR A 1003 22.78 -18.62 42.42
CA THR A 1003 22.65 -20.08 42.36
C THR A 1003 21.49 -20.45 41.45
N MET A 1004 21.79 -21.13 40.33
CA MET A 1004 20.82 -21.66 39.38
C MET A 1004 20.69 -23.19 39.55
N LYS A 1005 19.47 -23.70 39.46
CA LYS A 1005 19.18 -25.13 39.26
C LYS A 1005 18.62 -25.32 37.86
N LEU A 1006 19.30 -26.12 37.05
CA LEU A 1006 18.97 -26.33 35.64
C LEU A 1006 18.65 -27.81 35.41
N ALA A 1007 17.42 -28.09 34.96
CA ALA A 1007 16.87 -29.43 34.93
C ALA A 1007 16.92 -30.08 33.55
N ASN A 1008 17.23 -31.40 33.49
CA ASN A 1008 17.04 -32.19 32.27
C ASN A 1008 16.03 -33.31 32.51
N THR A 1009 15.36 -33.70 31.43
CA THR A 1009 14.36 -34.78 31.40
C THR A 1009 14.98 -36.06 30.83
N LYS A 1010 14.54 -37.20 31.34
CA LYS A 1010 15.01 -38.52 30.92
C LYS A 1010 14.36 -38.98 29.60
N VAL A 1011 15.11 -39.69 28.75
CA VAL A 1011 14.59 -40.21 27.48
C VAL A 1011 13.38 -41.11 27.71
N GLY A 1012 12.24 -40.72 27.16
CA GLY A 1012 10.95 -41.43 27.27
C GLY A 1012 9.98 -40.85 28.31
N GLU A 1013 10.42 -39.92 29.17
CA GLU A 1013 9.53 -39.17 30.05
C GLU A 1013 9.31 -37.76 29.49
N LEU A 1014 8.04 -37.31 29.46
CA LEU A 1014 7.70 -35.93 29.09
C LEU A 1014 7.72 -35.04 30.34
N PRO A 1015 8.34 -33.84 30.29
CA PRO A 1015 8.31 -32.92 31.41
C PRO A 1015 6.88 -32.45 31.69
N LYS A 1016 6.57 -32.15 32.96
CA LYS A 1016 5.25 -31.67 33.38
C LYS A 1016 5.03 -30.18 33.03
N THR A 1017 4.97 -29.87 31.73
CA THR A 1017 4.60 -28.53 31.22
C THR A 1017 3.12 -28.17 31.44
N GLY A 1018 2.35 -29.07 32.07
CA GLY A 1018 0.95 -28.86 32.46
C GLY A 1018 0.80 -27.93 33.67
N GLY A 1019 1.05 -26.63 33.47
CA GLY A 1019 0.58 -25.59 34.38
C GLY A 1019 -0.95 -25.62 34.53
N THR A 1020 -1.47 -25.09 35.64
CA THR A 1020 -2.86 -25.31 36.12
C THR A 1020 -3.94 -24.96 35.08
N GLY A 1021 -3.67 -24.07 34.14
CA GLY A 1021 -4.58 -23.70 33.05
C GLY A 1021 -4.96 -24.84 32.10
N VAL A 1022 -4.09 -25.82 31.87
CA VAL A 1022 -4.40 -26.98 31.01
C VAL A 1022 -5.51 -27.82 31.62
N LEU A 1023 -5.53 -27.95 32.95
CA LEU A 1023 -6.56 -28.69 33.68
C LEU A 1023 -7.93 -28.00 33.57
N VAL A 1024 -7.95 -26.66 33.52
CA VAL A 1024 -9.18 -25.89 33.24
C VAL A 1024 -9.67 -26.14 31.82
N GLN A 1025 -8.79 -26.10 30.81
CA GLN A 1025 -9.15 -26.41 29.41
C GLN A 1025 -9.73 -27.82 29.27
N VAL A 1026 -9.08 -28.84 29.84
CA VAL A 1026 -9.56 -30.23 29.83
C VAL A 1026 -10.89 -30.39 30.55
N MET A 1027 -11.10 -29.69 31.68
CA MET A 1027 -12.38 -29.68 32.40
C MET A 1027 -13.50 -29.00 31.59
N ILE A 1028 -13.18 -27.93 30.85
CA ILE A 1028 -14.12 -27.29 29.91
C ILE A 1028 -14.47 -28.24 28.76
N SER A 1029 -13.49 -28.94 28.17
CA SER A 1029 -13.77 -29.96 27.14
C SER A 1029 -14.64 -31.12 27.67
N LEU A 1030 -14.42 -31.56 28.91
CA LEU A 1030 -15.26 -32.55 29.59
C LEU A 1030 -16.68 -32.03 29.89
N LEU A 1031 -16.84 -30.75 30.25
CA LEU A 1031 -18.14 -30.09 30.40
C LEU A 1031 -18.87 -29.98 29.06
N ILE A 1032 -18.17 -29.64 27.96
CA ILE A 1032 -18.75 -29.60 26.61
C ILE A 1032 -19.17 -30.99 26.14
N MET A 1033 -18.32 -32.02 26.35
CA MET A 1033 -18.66 -33.41 26.00
C MET A 1033 -19.84 -33.96 26.82
N THR A 1034 -19.91 -33.65 28.12
CA THR A 1034 -21.04 -34.09 28.97
C THR A 1034 -22.33 -33.33 28.65
N ALA A 1035 -22.26 -32.03 28.34
CA ALA A 1035 -23.40 -31.25 27.84
C ALA A 1035 -23.91 -31.78 26.48
N GLY A 1036 -23.01 -32.09 25.54
CA GLY A 1036 -23.35 -32.73 24.27
C GLY A 1036 -23.99 -34.11 24.45
N ALA A 1037 -23.46 -34.94 25.35
CA ALA A 1037 -24.03 -36.25 25.68
C ALA A 1037 -25.41 -36.14 26.38
N ALA A 1038 -25.66 -35.08 27.17
CA ALA A 1038 -26.95 -34.78 27.76
C ALA A 1038 -27.97 -34.32 26.70
N ALA A 1039 -27.58 -33.42 25.80
CA ALA A 1039 -28.40 -32.96 24.68
C ALA A 1039 -28.77 -34.10 23.71
N ALA A 1040 -27.81 -34.98 23.38
CA ALA A 1040 -28.08 -36.17 22.58
C ALA A 1040 -29.07 -37.14 23.28
N ARG A 1041 -29.08 -37.18 24.62
CA ARG A 1041 -30.05 -37.98 25.41
C ARG A 1041 -31.43 -37.36 25.52
N THR A 1042 -31.57 -36.03 25.51
CA THR A 1042 -32.89 -35.37 25.46
C THR A 1042 -33.50 -35.45 24.06
N MET A 1043 -32.70 -35.25 23.01
CA MET A 1043 -33.15 -35.43 21.62
C MET A 1043 -33.63 -36.86 21.35
N ARG A 1044 -32.95 -37.89 21.85
CA ARG A 1044 -33.40 -39.31 21.81
C ARG A 1044 -34.60 -39.65 22.70
N ARG A 1045 -35.25 -38.66 23.32
CA ARG A 1045 -36.54 -38.80 24.04
C ARG A 1045 -37.64 -37.90 23.47
N ALA A 1046 -37.37 -37.20 22.36
CA ALA A 1046 -38.30 -36.30 21.67
C ALA A 1046 -38.51 -36.69 20.20
N ALA A 1047 -38.23 -37.97 19.87
CA ALA A 1047 -38.41 -38.62 18.58
C ALA A 1047 -38.97 -40.04 18.81
#